data_AF-A0A1W1WZN8-F1
#
_entry.id   AF-A0A1W1WZN8-F1
#
_cell.length_a   1.000
_cell.length_b   1.000
_cell.length_c   1.000
_cell.angle_alpha   90.00
_cell.angle_beta   90.00
_cell.angle_gamma   90.00
#
_symmetry.space_group_name_H-M   'P 1'
#
loop_
_entity.id
_entity.type
_entity.pdbx_description
1 polymer ?
#
loop_
_entity_poly.entity_id
_entity_poly.type
_entity_poly.pdbx_seq_one_letter_code
_entity_poly.pdbx_strand_id
1 'polypeptide(L)'
;MGRIKFYSVRDMAVGYNLKNIESILKKYNNKILKYNINDIDINNIIECYNIKQYFDSGLKLNSWNVEQINFFNSVIKKFYDIIEKFWSLINNDSIIGEYLKIDIEYREDFWKMFSQYKKYKHISNHVFKQLLKLKEVNIYSVLYDQQIVKYYGNVIKEYLIADSSMAKIILDKYEMKNNNENIIYLPSELTNSEKEELISKYIDLPIAHINMLEIIQNIKPSKELRLSDKVKLKAKRKIEEEKCKLFNKNSGIYMETDVCFSNNQCEARSIDIKGNNWKFSYSTKWITENSDFNTLLNNFIYVFEFVDMQMRVKFVSKKSELSVFGNIFIRSKHDYPVGVVFNRKNLLALMQISAYYKELQRIGIRFEDSIEWFFKTYLKNEFGINGFTLKMPSEKATYLEKARSTFPELESILKQYKLYVQNGEIDNELLEMSSRGEDYGNLTSLVDKKYVYGKGDIYKKIKYFLSSDQCMLCYIRRIEDRYNCFFDLVNNEEIYMKDYQEYQNNDLQWLIEHEIIEVDLYYRIKWKNPNIVLILYDLSVNDVISYWSYPLEFRKYFDELEKKGFIEYSNKLFTLPEQEYISFILNKKKFNNGYDIRNKCEHGTQANSETKEKIHEQYYMYALLIFVICIIKINDDVCTYDLIENDCT
;
A
#
# COMPACT_ATOMS: atom_id res chain seq x y z
N MET A 1 -6.88 -22.01 34.25
CA MET A 1 -5.73 -21.32 33.62
C MET A 1 -5.63 -21.85 32.19
N GLY A 2 -5.51 -20.97 31.19
CA GLY A 2 -5.26 -21.40 29.81
C GLY A 2 -3.87 -22.04 29.67
N ARG A 3 -3.69 -22.86 28.64
CA ARG A 3 -2.42 -23.51 28.33
C ARG A 3 -1.41 -22.49 27.78
N ILE A 4 -0.11 -22.73 27.95
CA ILE A 4 0.94 -21.78 27.54
C ILE A 4 1.19 -21.86 26.02
N LYS A 5 1.13 -20.72 25.33
CA LYS A 5 1.51 -20.59 23.92
C LYS A 5 2.57 -19.52 23.72
N PHE A 6 3.56 -19.81 22.88
CA PHE A 6 4.59 -18.88 22.47
C PHE A 6 4.28 -18.39 21.05
N TYR A 7 4.03 -17.09 20.90
CA TYR A 7 3.79 -16.47 19.59
C TYR A 7 5.06 -15.82 19.05
N SER A 8 5.68 -14.93 19.83
CA SER A 8 6.96 -14.30 19.49
C SER A 8 7.63 -13.67 20.72
N VAL A 9 8.89 -13.25 20.58
CA VAL A 9 9.61 -12.49 21.62
C VAL A 9 9.04 -11.09 21.88
N ARG A 10 8.22 -10.57 20.95
CA ARG A 10 7.60 -9.24 21.02
C ARG A 10 6.14 -9.28 21.45
N ASP A 11 5.64 -10.46 21.80
CA ASP A 11 4.25 -10.63 22.23
C ASP A 11 4.01 -9.94 23.58
N MET A 12 2.97 -9.11 23.66
CA MET A 12 2.58 -8.40 24.87
C MET A 12 2.18 -9.36 26.02
N ALA A 13 1.81 -10.60 25.70
CA ALA A 13 1.49 -11.63 26.68
C ALA A 13 2.73 -12.25 27.35
N VAL A 14 3.96 -11.93 26.91
CA VAL A 14 5.21 -12.56 27.42
C VAL A 14 5.30 -12.49 28.95
N GLY A 15 5.10 -11.31 29.55
CA GLY A 15 5.22 -11.16 31.01
C GLY A 15 4.17 -11.97 31.78
N TYR A 16 2.93 -12.02 31.27
CA TYR A 16 1.85 -12.81 31.86
C TYR A 16 2.12 -14.32 31.75
N ASN A 17 2.55 -14.78 30.56
CA ASN A 17 2.86 -16.18 30.32
C ASN A 17 4.07 -16.64 31.14
N LEU A 18 5.12 -15.82 31.30
CA LEU A 18 6.26 -16.16 32.16
C LEU A 18 5.86 -16.38 33.63
N LYS A 19 4.89 -15.62 34.16
CA LYS A 19 4.35 -15.85 35.52
C LYS A 19 3.61 -17.19 35.62
N ASN A 20 2.85 -17.55 34.59
CA ASN A 20 2.16 -18.84 34.54
C ASN A 20 3.15 -20.01 34.38
N ILE A 21 4.19 -19.83 33.55
CA ILE A 21 5.29 -20.77 33.37
C ILE A 21 6.00 -21.02 34.71
N GLU A 22 6.30 -19.97 35.48
CA GLU A 22 6.91 -20.11 36.80
C GLU A 22 6.07 -21.01 37.73
N SER A 23 4.75 -20.82 37.74
CA SER A 23 3.82 -21.66 38.51
C SER A 23 3.85 -23.12 38.08
N ILE A 24 3.91 -23.38 36.77
CA ILE A 24 4.00 -24.73 36.19
C ILE A 24 5.32 -25.40 36.59
N LEU A 25 6.45 -24.71 36.42
CA LEU A 25 7.78 -25.25 36.70
C LEU A 25 8.00 -25.53 38.19
N LYS A 26 7.49 -24.67 39.09
CA LYS A 26 7.54 -24.91 40.54
C LYS A 26 6.69 -26.12 40.95
N LYS A 27 5.52 -26.32 40.34
CA LYS A 27 4.66 -27.49 40.59
C LYS A 27 5.28 -28.80 40.08
N TYR A 28 6.10 -28.73 39.03
CA TYR A 28 6.80 -29.88 38.46
C TYR A 28 7.73 -30.59 39.46
N ASN A 29 8.19 -29.88 40.51
CA ASN A 29 9.00 -30.43 41.60
C ASN A 29 8.27 -31.51 42.44
N ASN A 30 6.92 -31.50 42.48
CA ASN A 30 6.18 -32.23 43.52
C ASN A 30 5.33 -33.43 43.07
N LYS A 31 4.98 -33.61 41.78
CA LYS A 31 4.02 -34.68 41.38
C LYS A 31 4.20 -35.38 40.02
N ILE A 32 5.00 -34.87 39.08
CA ILE A 32 4.88 -35.32 37.66
C ILE A 32 5.94 -36.36 37.23
N LEU A 33 6.96 -36.65 38.04
CA LEU A 33 7.94 -37.72 37.74
C LEU A 33 7.38 -39.16 37.86
N LYS A 34 6.06 -39.33 38.07
CA LYS A 34 5.41 -40.64 38.21
C LYS A 34 4.46 -41.03 37.07
N TYR A 35 4.21 -40.14 36.09
CA TYR A 35 3.35 -40.50 34.96
C TYR A 35 4.16 -41.22 33.89
N ASN A 36 3.62 -42.36 33.44
CA ASN A 36 4.18 -43.11 32.32
C ASN A 36 3.98 -42.27 31.05
N ILE A 37 4.89 -42.33 30.07
CA ILE A 37 4.76 -41.49 28.86
C ILE A 37 3.46 -41.75 28.08
N ASN A 38 2.88 -42.93 28.29
CA ASN A 38 1.59 -43.35 27.73
C ASN A 38 0.38 -42.60 28.32
N ASP A 39 0.56 -41.86 29.43
CA ASP A 39 -0.50 -41.09 30.10
C ASP A 39 -0.44 -39.58 29.80
N ILE A 40 0.53 -39.13 28.98
CA ILE A 40 0.74 -37.71 28.64
C ILE A 40 0.06 -37.41 27.30
N ASP A 41 -0.90 -36.48 27.32
CA ASP A 41 -1.61 -36.01 26.12
C ASP A 41 -0.70 -35.16 25.22
N ILE A 42 -0.92 -35.22 23.90
CA ILE A 42 -0.16 -34.46 22.90
C ILE A 42 -0.16 -32.96 23.19
N ASN A 43 -1.26 -32.42 23.71
CA ASN A 43 -1.31 -31.01 24.07
C ASN A 43 -0.32 -30.64 25.19
N ASN A 44 -0.07 -31.53 26.15
CA ASN A 44 0.93 -31.30 27.20
C ASN A 44 2.35 -31.29 26.62
N ILE A 45 2.61 -32.12 25.59
CA ILE A 45 3.89 -32.13 24.87
C ILE A 45 4.10 -30.82 24.12
N ILE A 46 3.06 -30.32 23.44
CA ILE A 46 3.12 -29.04 22.72
C ILE A 46 3.22 -27.85 23.69
N GLU A 47 2.56 -27.91 24.85
CA GLU A 47 2.72 -26.92 25.92
C GLU A 47 4.18 -26.90 26.42
N CYS A 48 4.78 -28.06 26.68
CA CYS A 48 6.20 -28.15 27.06
C CYS A 48 7.12 -27.55 26.00
N TYR A 49 6.83 -27.80 24.72
CA TYR A 49 7.55 -27.19 23.60
C TYR A 49 7.40 -25.66 23.57
N ASN A 50 6.20 -25.14 23.75
CA ASN A 50 5.94 -23.71 23.84
C ASN A 50 6.68 -23.06 25.03
N ILE A 51 6.68 -23.68 26.21
CA ILE A 51 7.46 -23.21 27.36
C ILE A 51 8.95 -23.19 27.02
N LYS A 52 9.49 -24.23 26.39
CA LYS A 52 10.89 -24.29 25.96
C LYS A 52 11.26 -23.11 25.06
N GLN A 53 10.39 -22.71 24.12
CA GLN A 53 10.65 -21.58 23.22
C GLN A 53 10.87 -20.24 23.97
N TYR A 54 10.19 -20.01 25.10
CA TYR A 54 10.44 -18.84 25.95
C TYR A 54 11.90 -18.82 26.47
N PHE A 55 12.38 -19.97 26.96
CA PHE A 55 13.74 -20.11 27.49
C PHE A 55 14.80 -20.07 26.39
N ASP A 56 14.57 -20.72 25.25
CA ASP A 56 15.47 -20.67 24.09
C ASP A 56 15.63 -19.23 23.57
N SER A 57 14.58 -18.42 23.68
CA SER A 57 14.58 -16.99 23.32
C SER A 57 15.20 -16.07 24.38
N GLY A 58 15.70 -16.63 25.50
CA GLY A 58 16.32 -15.87 26.57
C GLY A 58 15.35 -15.04 27.45
N LEU A 59 14.04 -15.27 27.34
CA LEU A 59 13.03 -14.51 28.08
C LEU A 59 12.98 -14.95 29.55
N LYS A 60 12.97 -13.96 30.45
CA LYS A 60 12.98 -14.17 31.92
C LYS A 60 12.18 -13.08 32.61
N LEU A 61 11.62 -13.38 33.78
CA LEU A 61 11.08 -12.35 34.66
C LEU A 61 12.22 -11.69 35.43
N ASN A 62 12.16 -10.36 35.58
CA ASN A 62 13.11 -9.59 36.39
C ASN A 62 13.12 -10.03 37.87
N SER A 63 12.05 -10.67 38.33
CA SER A 63 11.93 -11.21 39.69
C SER A 63 12.65 -12.55 39.90
N TRP A 64 13.15 -13.21 38.84
CA TRP A 64 13.83 -14.50 38.98
C TRP A 64 15.29 -14.33 39.40
N ASN A 65 15.69 -15.04 40.45
CA ASN A 65 17.09 -15.09 40.89
C ASN A 65 17.90 -16.18 40.15
N VAL A 66 19.23 -16.16 40.30
CA VAL A 66 20.15 -17.08 39.61
C VAL A 66 19.85 -18.56 39.92
N GLU A 67 19.52 -18.87 41.17
CA GLU A 67 19.19 -20.24 41.60
C GLU A 67 17.89 -20.73 40.95
N GLN A 68 16.85 -19.89 40.91
CA GLN A 68 15.58 -20.18 40.24
C GLN A 68 15.78 -20.40 38.74
N ILE A 69 16.58 -19.55 38.09
CA ILE A 69 16.90 -19.70 36.66
C ILE A 69 17.60 -21.04 36.40
N ASN A 70 18.61 -21.40 37.21
CA ASN A 70 19.32 -22.66 37.08
C ASN A 70 18.39 -23.86 37.29
N PHE A 71 17.50 -23.79 38.29
CA PHE A 71 16.47 -24.79 38.52
C PHE A 71 15.53 -24.92 37.33
N PHE A 72 14.95 -23.83 36.83
CA PHE A 72 14.05 -23.85 35.67
C PHE A 72 14.73 -24.43 34.44
N ASN A 73 15.97 -24.03 34.14
CA ASN A 73 16.76 -24.61 33.05
C ASN A 73 16.93 -26.13 33.18
N SER A 74 17.09 -26.65 34.41
CA SER A 74 17.18 -28.11 34.64
C SER A 74 15.85 -28.84 34.35
N VAL A 75 14.70 -28.21 34.61
CA VAL A 75 13.38 -28.76 34.29
C VAL A 75 13.12 -28.71 32.79
N ILE A 76 13.50 -27.63 32.11
CA ILE A 76 13.38 -27.50 30.65
C ILE A 76 14.20 -28.57 29.91
N LYS A 77 15.37 -28.94 30.43
CA LYS A 77 16.13 -30.09 29.89
C LYS A 77 15.32 -31.40 29.94
N LYS A 78 14.55 -31.64 31.01
CA LYS A 78 13.68 -32.83 31.08
C LYS A 78 12.52 -32.75 30.10
N PHE A 79 11.99 -31.56 29.82
CA PHE A 79 10.95 -31.39 28.80
C PHE A 79 11.48 -31.80 27.43
N TYR A 80 12.72 -31.46 27.10
CA TYR A 80 13.37 -31.89 25.87
C TYR A 80 13.34 -33.42 25.71
N ASP A 81 13.79 -34.16 26.73
CA ASP A 81 13.81 -35.63 26.70
C ASP A 81 12.41 -36.23 26.51
N ILE A 82 11.40 -35.65 27.16
CA ILE A 82 10.00 -36.10 27.04
C ILE A 82 9.46 -35.84 25.63
N ILE A 83 9.72 -34.67 25.06
CA ILE A 83 9.28 -34.30 23.72
C ILE A 83 9.93 -35.23 22.68
N GLU A 84 11.24 -35.46 22.76
CA GLU A 84 11.94 -36.38 21.85
C GLU A 84 11.38 -37.80 21.93
N LYS A 85 11.20 -38.31 23.15
CA LYS A 85 10.66 -39.64 23.36
C LYS A 85 9.23 -39.75 22.83
N PHE A 86 8.37 -38.75 23.03
CA PHE A 86 7.03 -38.74 22.45
C PHE A 86 7.07 -38.83 20.92
N TRP A 87 7.85 -37.99 20.25
CA TRP A 87 7.96 -38.01 18.78
C TRP A 87 8.57 -39.30 18.23
N SER A 88 9.41 -39.99 19.01
CA SER A 88 9.93 -41.32 18.63
C SER A 88 8.82 -42.38 18.54
N LEU A 89 7.78 -42.30 19.38
CA LEU A 89 6.67 -43.26 19.46
C LEU A 89 5.57 -43.05 18.41
N ILE A 90 5.43 -41.83 17.90
CA ILE A 90 4.47 -41.53 16.83
C ILE A 90 4.76 -42.40 15.61
N ASN A 91 3.74 -42.93 14.94
CA ASN A 91 3.92 -43.75 13.73
C ASN A 91 2.69 -43.64 12.83
N ASN A 92 2.66 -44.45 11.75
CA ASN A 92 1.54 -44.47 10.81
C ASN A 92 0.18 -44.76 11.47
N ASP A 93 0.15 -45.58 12.52
CA ASP A 93 -1.08 -46.01 13.18
C ASP A 93 -1.56 -45.01 14.23
N SER A 94 -0.65 -44.25 14.86
CA SER A 94 -0.98 -43.32 15.93
C SER A 94 -1.19 -41.87 15.50
N ILE A 95 -0.52 -41.40 14.43
CA ILE A 95 -0.44 -39.97 14.07
C ILE A 95 -1.81 -39.30 13.89
N ILE A 96 -2.77 -39.97 13.24
CA ILE A 96 -4.10 -39.41 12.98
C ILE A 96 -4.88 -39.24 14.29
N GLY A 97 -4.87 -40.28 15.13
CA GLY A 97 -5.56 -40.26 16.42
C GLY A 97 -4.97 -39.20 17.36
N GLU A 98 -3.66 -39.02 17.35
CA GLU A 98 -3.00 -37.96 18.10
C GLU A 98 -3.33 -36.57 17.55
N TYR A 99 -3.32 -36.37 16.23
CA TYR A 99 -3.63 -35.07 15.63
C TYR A 99 -5.04 -34.57 15.97
N LEU A 100 -6.03 -35.47 16.02
CA LEU A 100 -7.42 -35.12 16.34
C LEU A 100 -7.63 -34.64 17.78
N LYS A 101 -6.71 -34.95 18.70
CA LYS A 101 -6.75 -34.50 20.11
C LYS A 101 -6.18 -33.08 20.29
N ILE A 102 -5.48 -32.55 19.29
CA ILE A 102 -4.75 -31.29 19.39
C ILE A 102 -5.73 -30.10 19.44
N ASP A 103 -5.54 -29.26 20.45
CA ASP A 103 -6.24 -28.00 20.60
C ASP A 103 -5.95 -27.09 19.41
N ILE A 104 -6.96 -26.33 18.98
CA ILE A 104 -6.88 -25.47 17.78
C ILE A 104 -5.65 -24.56 17.81
N GLU A 105 -5.32 -24.00 18.97
CA GLU A 105 -4.18 -23.09 19.16
C GLU A 105 -2.81 -23.76 18.98
N TYR A 106 -2.71 -25.09 19.10
CA TYR A 106 -1.47 -25.85 19.02
C TYR A 106 -1.23 -26.56 17.69
N ARG A 107 -2.19 -26.53 16.77
CA ARG A 107 -2.07 -27.21 15.47
C ARG A 107 -0.91 -26.69 14.62
N GLU A 108 -0.62 -25.40 14.66
CA GLU A 108 0.55 -24.84 13.96
C GLU A 108 1.87 -25.32 14.57
N ASP A 109 1.96 -25.38 15.91
CA ASP A 109 3.15 -25.86 16.61
C ASP A 109 3.40 -27.33 16.35
N PHE A 110 2.34 -28.13 16.23
CA PHE A 110 2.44 -29.52 15.80
C PHE A 110 3.17 -29.67 14.46
N TRP A 111 2.82 -28.87 13.45
CA TRP A 111 3.47 -28.97 12.13
C TRP A 111 4.93 -28.53 12.18
N LYS A 112 5.26 -27.50 12.98
CA LYS A 112 6.65 -27.10 13.24
C LYS A 112 7.43 -28.25 13.88
N MET A 113 6.88 -28.88 14.92
CA MET A 113 7.51 -30.00 15.61
C MET A 113 7.62 -31.24 14.70
N PHE A 114 6.60 -31.53 13.89
CA PHE A 114 6.59 -32.64 12.92
C PHE A 114 7.76 -32.53 11.93
N SER A 115 8.11 -31.31 11.52
CA SER A 115 9.28 -31.03 10.69
C SER A 115 10.59 -31.05 11.49
N GLN A 116 10.64 -30.36 12.64
CA GLN A 116 11.83 -30.26 13.50
C GLN A 116 12.36 -31.64 13.90
N TYR A 117 11.47 -32.55 14.31
CA TYR A 117 11.80 -33.94 14.67
C TYR A 117 11.83 -34.90 13.47
N LYS A 118 11.79 -34.36 12.24
CA LYS A 118 11.87 -35.09 10.96
C LYS A 118 10.86 -36.23 10.84
N LYS A 119 9.69 -36.08 11.48
CA LYS A 119 8.69 -37.15 11.55
C LYS A 119 8.09 -37.48 10.20
N TYR A 120 8.07 -36.52 9.28
CA TYR A 120 7.71 -36.73 7.88
C TYR A 120 8.47 -37.88 7.20
N LYS A 121 9.69 -38.22 7.64
CA LYS A 121 10.45 -39.36 7.06
C LYS A 121 9.92 -40.73 7.46
N HIS A 122 9.10 -40.79 8.51
CA HIS A 122 8.60 -42.03 9.10
C HIS A 122 7.10 -42.23 8.90
N ILE A 123 6.39 -41.22 8.38
CA ILE A 123 4.98 -41.31 8.01
C ILE A 123 4.86 -41.52 6.51
N SER A 124 4.13 -42.56 6.12
CA SER A 124 3.94 -42.93 4.72
C SER A 124 3.11 -41.89 3.96
N ASN A 125 3.28 -41.82 2.64
CA ASN A 125 2.47 -40.97 1.76
C ASN A 125 0.97 -41.24 1.89
N HIS A 126 0.60 -42.51 2.08
CA HIS A 126 -0.80 -42.92 2.24
C HIS A 126 -1.42 -42.32 3.52
N VAL A 127 -0.73 -42.45 4.65
CA VAL A 127 -1.21 -41.90 5.93
C VAL A 127 -1.21 -40.37 5.91
N PHE A 128 -0.18 -39.75 5.34
CA PHE A 128 -0.15 -38.30 5.17
C PHE A 128 -1.31 -37.79 4.30
N LYS A 129 -1.67 -38.51 3.23
CA LYS A 129 -2.85 -38.20 2.39
C LYS A 129 -4.16 -38.28 3.18
N GLN A 130 -4.28 -39.22 4.11
CA GLN A 130 -5.45 -39.30 5.00
C GLN A 130 -5.47 -38.13 5.98
N LEU A 131 -4.30 -37.77 6.55
CA LEU A 131 -4.15 -36.65 7.46
C LEU A 131 -4.59 -35.33 6.80
N LEU A 132 -4.16 -35.04 5.57
CA LEU A 132 -4.56 -33.83 4.83
C LEU A 132 -6.07 -33.72 4.57
N LYS A 133 -6.80 -34.85 4.54
CA LYS A 133 -8.25 -34.87 4.32
C LYS A 133 -9.07 -34.61 5.57
N LEU A 134 -8.43 -34.55 6.74
CA LEU A 134 -9.11 -34.18 7.99
C LEU A 134 -9.56 -32.72 7.93
N LYS A 135 -10.78 -32.44 8.41
CA LYS A 135 -11.32 -31.08 8.46
C LYS A 135 -10.52 -30.17 9.39
N GLU A 136 -9.83 -30.77 10.34
CA GLU A 136 -9.00 -30.13 11.36
C GLU A 136 -7.66 -29.63 10.80
N VAL A 137 -7.24 -30.14 9.63
CA VAL A 137 -5.99 -29.71 8.99
C VAL A 137 -6.23 -28.45 8.16
N ASN A 138 -5.57 -27.38 8.57
CA ASN A 138 -5.41 -26.21 7.72
C ASN A 138 -4.25 -26.47 6.76
N ILE A 139 -4.51 -26.49 5.46
CA ILE A 139 -3.45 -26.71 4.46
C ILE A 139 -2.34 -25.66 4.55
N TYR A 140 -2.63 -24.41 4.92
CA TYR A 140 -1.60 -23.37 5.06
C TYR A 140 -0.55 -23.74 6.12
N SER A 141 -0.93 -24.36 7.24
CA SER A 141 0.04 -24.75 8.28
C SER A 141 1.01 -25.84 7.79
N VAL A 142 0.59 -26.64 6.81
CA VAL A 142 1.47 -27.60 6.12
C VAL A 142 2.38 -26.90 5.12
N LEU A 143 1.82 -25.96 4.34
CA LEU A 143 2.54 -25.24 3.28
C LEU A 143 3.57 -24.23 3.81
N TYR A 144 3.51 -23.85 5.09
CA TYR A 144 4.53 -23.01 5.72
C TYR A 144 5.86 -23.74 5.98
N ASP A 145 5.88 -25.07 5.90
CA ASP A 145 7.11 -25.85 6.10
C ASP A 145 7.67 -26.41 4.78
N GLN A 146 8.85 -25.91 4.39
CA GLN A 146 9.51 -26.31 3.15
C GLN A 146 9.90 -27.79 3.12
N GLN A 147 10.26 -28.39 4.25
CA GLN A 147 10.73 -29.77 4.31
C GLN A 147 9.56 -30.74 4.10
N ILE A 148 8.42 -30.46 4.74
CA ILE A 148 7.19 -31.24 4.56
C ILE A 148 6.73 -31.14 3.10
N VAL A 149 6.70 -29.92 2.54
CA VAL A 149 6.28 -29.71 1.15
C VAL A 149 7.18 -30.43 0.15
N LYS A 150 8.50 -30.39 0.36
CA LYS A 150 9.47 -31.09 -0.50
C LYS A 150 9.34 -32.60 -0.41
N TYR A 151 9.09 -33.16 0.78
CA TYR A 151 9.01 -34.60 0.97
C TYR A 151 7.71 -35.19 0.41
N TYR A 152 6.57 -34.52 0.64
CA TYR A 152 5.25 -34.98 0.20
C TYR A 152 4.75 -34.30 -1.07
N GLY A 153 5.65 -33.82 -1.94
CA GLY A 153 5.33 -32.95 -3.07
C GLY A 153 4.17 -33.44 -3.94
N ASN A 154 4.20 -34.71 -4.37
CA ASN A 154 3.12 -35.31 -5.16
C ASN A 154 1.80 -35.43 -4.40
N VAL A 155 1.82 -35.79 -3.11
CA VAL A 155 0.60 -35.94 -2.30
C VAL A 155 -0.09 -34.59 -2.10
N ILE A 156 0.70 -33.54 -1.85
CA ILE A 156 0.22 -32.17 -1.70
C ILE A 156 -0.29 -31.65 -3.04
N LYS A 157 0.41 -31.93 -4.15
CA LYS A 157 -0.05 -31.57 -5.49
C LYS A 157 -1.42 -32.17 -5.80
N GLU A 158 -1.60 -33.48 -5.59
CA GLU A 158 -2.88 -34.16 -5.79
C GLU A 158 -3.99 -33.53 -4.94
N TYR A 159 -3.68 -33.19 -3.69
CA TYR A 159 -4.63 -32.54 -2.79
C TYR A 159 -5.06 -31.16 -3.29
N LEU A 160 -4.10 -30.32 -3.74
CA LEU A 160 -4.38 -28.98 -4.25
C LEU A 160 -5.20 -29.00 -5.55
N ILE A 161 -4.92 -29.94 -6.46
CA ILE A 161 -5.63 -30.02 -7.75
C ILE A 161 -7.06 -30.58 -7.58
N ALA A 162 -7.31 -31.37 -6.53
CA ALA A 162 -8.61 -31.98 -6.28
C ALA A 162 -9.72 -30.98 -5.92
N ASP A 163 -9.37 -29.79 -5.43
CA ASP A 163 -10.32 -28.72 -5.09
C ASP A 163 -9.92 -27.40 -5.78
N SER A 164 -10.74 -26.93 -6.72
CA SER A 164 -10.49 -25.67 -7.43
C SER A 164 -10.52 -24.45 -6.54
N SER A 165 -11.10 -24.52 -5.33
CA SER A 165 -11.01 -23.45 -4.33
C SER A 165 -9.57 -23.18 -3.88
N MET A 166 -8.68 -24.17 -4.00
CA MET A 166 -7.26 -24.09 -3.63
C MET A 166 -6.44 -23.21 -4.57
N ALA A 167 -7.00 -22.75 -5.69
CA ALA A 167 -6.38 -21.72 -6.54
C ALA A 167 -6.00 -20.45 -5.73
N LYS A 168 -6.72 -20.16 -4.65
CA LYS A 168 -6.41 -19.04 -3.74
C LYS A 168 -5.00 -19.12 -3.18
N ILE A 169 -4.50 -20.31 -2.85
CA ILE A 169 -3.15 -20.51 -2.31
C ILE A 169 -2.08 -20.11 -3.34
N ILE A 170 -2.32 -20.40 -4.62
CA ILE A 170 -1.41 -20.01 -5.71
C ILE A 170 -1.35 -18.48 -5.79
N LEU A 171 -2.51 -17.83 -5.73
CA LEU A 171 -2.62 -16.37 -5.75
C LEU A 171 -2.01 -15.74 -4.49
N ASP A 172 -2.22 -16.32 -3.31
CA ASP A 172 -1.62 -15.88 -2.05
C ASP A 172 -0.10 -15.87 -2.11
N LYS A 173 0.49 -16.91 -2.71
CA LYS A 173 1.95 -17.02 -2.83
C LYS A 173 2.52 -16.00 -3.81
N TYR A 174 1.92 -15.86 -4.99
CA TYR A 174 2.55 -15.14 -6.09
C TYR A 174 2.07 -13.71 -6.26
N GLU A 175 0.81 -13.40 -5.94
CA GLU A 175 0.16 -12.15 -6.35
C GLU A 175 -0.39 -11.34 -5.19
N MET A 176 -1.01 -11.96 -4.18
CA MET A 176 -1.72 -11.21 -3.14
C MET A 176 -0.76 -10.48 -2.20
N LYS A 177 -1.21 -9.31 -1.76
CA LYS A 177 -0.54 -8.56 -0.72
C LYS A 177 -0.90 -9.16 0.65
N ASN A 178 -0.04 -10.03 1.16
CA ASN A 178 -0.23 -10.66 2.47
C ASN A 178 0.47 -9.85 3.57
N ASN A 179 -0.23 -9.65 4.69
CA ASN A 179 0.36 -9.11 5.93
C ASN A 179 1.01 -10.20 6.78
N ASN A 180 0.84 -11.48 6.42
CA ASN A 180 1.45 -12.60 7.12
C ASN A 180 2.94 -12.72 6.75
N GLU A 181 3.79 -12.85 7.76
CA GLU A 181 5.24 -13.06 7.59
C GLU A 181 5.58 -14.48 7.10
N ASN A 182 4.65 -15.43 7.22
CA ASN A 182 4.88 -16.84 6.88
C ASN A 182 4.94 -17.06 5.35
N ILE A 183 6.05 -17.61 4.90
CA ILE A 183 6.29 -17.94 3.48
C ILE A 183 5.53 -19.20 3.10
N ILE A 184 4.75 -19.15 2.02
CA ILE A 184 4.05 -20.32 1.45
C ILE A 184 4.98 -21.07 0.49
N TYR A 185 5.22 -22.35 0.76
CA TYR A 185 5.91 -23.27 -0.14
C TYR A 185 4.87 -24.06 -0.96
N LEU A 186 5.13 -24.20 -2.26
CA LEU A 186 4.31 -25.04 -3.15
C LEU A 186 5.16 -26.21 -3.65
N PRO A 187 4.57 -27.40 -3.89
CA PRO A 187 5.30 -28.53 -4.43
C PRO A 187 5.91 -28.20 -5.79
N SER A 188 7.16 -28.60 -6.01
CA SER A 188 7.89 -28.39 -7.27
C SER A 188 7.25 -29.10 -8.46
N GLU A 189 6.50 -30.16 -8.18
CA GLU A 189 5.79 -31.01 -9.13
C GLU A 189 4.55 -30.33 -9.70
N LEU A 190 4.08 -29.22 -9.09
CA LEU A 190 2.95 -28.43 -9.59
C LEU A 190 3.40 -27.52 -10.73
N THR A 191 3.10 -27.94 -11.95
CA THR A 191 3.49 -27.28 -13.19
C THR A 191 2.69 -26.00 -13.44
N ASN A 192 3.19 -25.10 -14.31
CA ASN A 192 2.45 -23.89 -14.68
C ASN A 192 1.13 -24.21 -15.41
N SER A 193 1.06 -25.29 -16.19
CA SER A 193 -0.17 -25.73 -16.85
C SER A 193 -1.23 -26.15 -15.83
N GLU A 194 -0.85 -26.91 -14.80
CA GLU A 194 -1.77 -27.33 -13.73
C GLU A 194 -2.24 -26.12 -12.89
N LYS A 195 -1.35 -25.15 -12.61
CA LYS A 195 -1.73 -23.90 -11.94
C LYS A 195 -2.76 -23.11 -12.74
N GLU A 196 -2.52 -22.96 -14.04
CA GLU A 196 -3.44 -22.25 -14.95
C GLU A 196 -4.79 -22.97 -15.02
N GLU A 197 -4.81 -24.29 -15.13
CA GLU A 197 -6.04 -25.08 -15.13
C GLU A 197 -6.82 -24.93 -13.82
N LEU A 198 -6.13 -24.98 -12.67
CA LEU A 198 -6.74 -24.80 -11.36
C LEU A 198 -7.40 -23.42 -11.22
N ILE A 199 -6.69 -22.36 -11.63
CA ILE A 199 -7.20 -20.98 -11.65
C ILE A 199 -8.38 -20.86 -12.62
N SER A 200 -8.30 -21.48 -13.80
CA SER A 200 -9.40 -21.50 -14.77
C SER A 200 -10.67 -22.15 -14.19
N LYS A 201 -10.53 -23.27 -13.47
CA LYS A 201 -11.63 -23.95 -12.77
C LYS A 201 -12.18 -23.11 -11.61
N TYR A 202 -11.32 -22.37 -10.89
CA TYR A 202 -11.75 -21.45 -9.84
C TYR A 202 -12.67 -20.35 -10.37
N ILE A 203 -12.38 -19.79 -11.56
CA ILE A 203 -13.21 -18.73 -12.17
C ILE A 203 -14.67 -19.21 -12.41
N ASP A 204 -14.86 -20.51 -12.69
CA ASP A 204 -16.19 -21.08 -12.93
C ASP A 204 -16.98 -21.31 -11.63
N LEU A 205 -16.33 -21.27 -10.46
CA LEU A 205 -17.01 -21.51 -9.20
C LEU A 205 -18.05 -20.40 -8.93
N PRO A 206 -19.25 -20.76 -8.43
CA PRO A 206 -20.24 -19.78 -7.97
C PRO A 206 -19.73 -18.88 -6.83
N ILE A 207 -18.78 -19.39 -6.04
CA ILE A 207 -18.18 -18.72 -4.88
C ILE A 207 -16.92 -17.91 -5.22
N ALA A 208 -16.60 -17.74 -6.52
CA ALA A 208 -15.41 -17.01 -6.94
C ALA A 208 -15.53 -15.52 -6.53
N HIS A 209 -14.64 -15.08 -5.65
CA HIS A 209 -14.66 -13.71 -5.13
C HIS A 209 -14.23 -12.70 -6.21
N ILE A 210 -14.98 -11.60 -6.38
CA ILE A 210 -14.74 -10.60 -7.43
C ILE A 210 -13.31 -10.03 -7.42
N ASN A 211 -12.78 -9.67 -6.24
CA ASN A 211 -11.40 -9.17 -6.14
C ASN A 211 -10.35 -10.21 -6.58
N MET A 212 -10.60 -11.51 -6.37
CA MET A 212 -9.68 -12.55 -6.86
C MET A 212 -9.73 -12.65 -8.38
N LEU A 213 -10.92 -12.50 -8.98
CA LEU A 213 -11.06 -12.44 -10.42
C LEU A 213 -10.33 -11.21 -11.00
N GLU A 214 -10.42 -10.06 -10.34
CA GLU A 214 -9.73 -8.83 -10.74
C GLU A 214 -8.20 -8.98 -10.70
N ILE A 215 -7.67 -9.67 -9.69
CA ILE A 215 -6.25 -10.05 -9.65
C ILE A 215 -5.96 -10.94 -10.86
N ILE A 216 -6.67 -12.06 -11.03
CA ILE A 216 -6.46 -13.03 -12.12
C ILE A 216 -6.44 -12.35 -13.50
N GLN A 217 -7.37 -11.42 -13.74
CA GLN A 217 -7.46 -10.66 -15.00
C GLN A 217 -6.17 -9.86 -15.30
N ASN A 218 -5.51 -9.34 -14.26
CA ASN A 218 -4.41 -8.39 -14.39
C ASN A 218 -3.01 -8.99 -14.16
N ILE A 219 -2.90 -10.29 -13.86
CA ILE A 219 -1.61 -10.97 -13.64
C ILE A 219 -0.68 -10.79 -14.84
N LYS A 220 0.54 -10.34 -14.56
CA LYS A 220 1.63 -10.33 -15.55
C LYS A 220 2.32 -11.69 -15.61
N PRO A 221 2.74 -12.14 -16.80
CA PRO A 221 3.45 -13.40 -16.91
C PRO A 221 4.80 -13.33 -16.17
N SER A 222 5.04 -14.29 -15.28
CA SER A 222 6.33 -14.49 -14.59
C SER A 222 6.92 -15.87 -14.93
N LYS A 223 8.06 -16.27 -14.36
CA LYS A 223 8.54 -17.66 -14.54
C LYS A 223 7.67 -18.63 -13.72
N GLU A 224 7.16 -18.16 -12.59
CA GLU A 224 6.51 -18.92 -11.54
C GLU A 224 4.99 -19.08 -11.74
N LEU A 225 4.36 -18.12 -12.42
CA LEU A 225 2.93 -18.12 -12.75
C LEU A 225 2.71 -17.46 -14.12
N ARG A 226 2.10 -18.20 -15.04
CA ARG A 226 1.73 -17.72 -16.38
C ARG A 226 0.29 -18.09 -16.64
N LEU A 227 -0.52 -17.10 -17.00
CA LEU A 227 -1.90 -17.30 -17.42
C LEU A 227 -2.03 -16.86 -18.87
N SER A 228 -2.69 -17.68 -19.70
CA SER A 228 -3.04 -17.29 -21.06
C SER A 228 -4.07 -16.15 -21.06
N ASP A 229 -4.10 -15.40 -22.16
CA ASP A 229 -5.10 -14.36 -22.37
C ASP A 229 -6.53 -14.92 -22.38
N LYS A 230 -6.71 -16.20 -22.71
CA LYS A 230 -8.00 -16.90 -22.62
C LYS A 230 -8.50 -16.98 -21.19
N VAL A 231 -7.64 -17.32 -20.23
CA VAL A 231 -8.00 -17.37 -18.80
C VAL A 231 -8.26 -15.97 -18.25
N LYS A 232 -7.46 -14.97 -18.64
CA LYS A 232 -7.70 -13.57 -18.25
C LYS A 232 -9.03 -13.02 -18.80
N LEU A 233 -9.36 -13.32 -20.06
CA LEU A 233 -10.63 -12.95 -20.66
C LEU A 233 -11.81 -13.64 -19.97
N LYS A 234 -11.64 -14.89 -19.56
CA LYS A 234 -12.62 -15.63 -18.78
C LYS A 234 -12.91 -14.95 -17.43
N ALA A 235 -11.86 -14.56 -16.71
CA ALA A 235 -12.00 -13.80 -15.46
C ALA A 235 -12.73 -12.45 -15.70
N LYS A 236 -12.35 -11.71 -16.75
CA LYS A 236 -13.02 -10.46 -17.14
C LYS A 236 -14.52 -10.64 -17.36
N ARG A 237 -14.93 -11.65 -18.13
CA ARG A 237 -16.36 -11.94 -18.39
C ARG A 237 -17.10 -12.27 -17.09
N LYS A 238 -16.49 -13.09 -16.24
CA LYS A 238 -17.06 -13.45 -14.94
C LYS A 238 -17.25 -12.24 -14.03
N ILE A 239 -16.31 -11.29 -14.02
CA ILE A 239 -16.43 -10.04 -13.26
C ILE A 239 -17.66 -9.25 -13.72
N GLU A 240 -17.85 -9.08 -15.03
CA GLU A 240 -19.01 -8.36 -15.56
C GLU A 240 -20.33 -9.05 -15.19
N GLU A 241 -20.38 -10.38 -15.26
CA GLU A 241 -21.55 -11.17 -14.80
C GLU A 241 -21.86 -10.93 -13.32
N GLU A 242 -20.86 -11.00 -12.45
CA GLU A 242 -21.04 -10.79 -11.00
C GLU A 242 -21.41 -9.33 -10.67
N LYS A 243 -20.81 -8.35 -11.36
CA LYS A 243 -21.20 -6.93 -11.23
C LYS A 243 -22.68 -6.72 -11.58
N CYS A 244 -23.15 -7.25 -12.71
CA CYS A 244 -24.55 -7.16 -13.10
C CYS A 244 -25.49 -7.74 -12.02
N LYS A 245 -25.14 -8.88 -11.42
CA LYS A 245 -25.93 -9.48 -10.33
C LYS A 245 -25.99 -8.62 -9.07
N LEU A 246 -24.89 -7.96 -8.72
CA LEU A 246 -24.80 -7.08 -7.56
C LEU A 246 -25.62 -5.79 -7.77
N PHE A 247 -25.50 -5.17 -8.93
CA PHE A 247 -26.21 -3.92 -9.25
C PHE A 247 -27.71 -4.10 -9.38
N ASN A 248 -28.19 -5.24 -9.89
CA ASN A 248 -29.63 -5.55 -9.97
C ASN A 248 -30.35 -5.56 -8.60
N LYS A 249 -29.60 -5.61 -7.48
CA LYS A 249 -30.17 -5.60 -6.12
C LYS A 249 -30.26 -4.20 -5.49
N ASN A 250 -29.83 -3.13 -6.17
CA ASN A 250 -29.79 -1.74 -5.66
C ASN A 250 -29.22 -1.58 -4.23
N SER A 251 -28.30 -2.47 -3.83
CA SER A 251 -27.79 -2.56 -2.46
C SER A 251 -26.51 -1.74 -2.20
N GLY A 252 -26.18 -0.82 -3.12
CA GLY A 252 -24.96 -0.01 -3.07
C GLY A 252 -25.12 1.32 -2.34
N ILE A 253 -23.99 1.92 -1.94
CA ILE A 253 -23.95 3.29 -1.44
C ILE A 253 -24.05 4.23 -2.65
N TYR A 254 -25.07 5.09 -2.67
CA TYR A 254 -25.20 6.13 -3.69
C TYR A 254 -24.20 7.26 -3.43
N MET A 255 -23.45 7.64 -4.47
CA MET A 255 -22.50 8.76 -4.46
C MET A 255 -22.69 9.58 -5.73
N GLU A 256 -22.98 10.86 -5.57
CA GLU A 256 -23.17 11.81 -6.67
C GLU A 256 -22.02 12.81 -6.70
N THR A 257 -21.51 13.11 -7.89
CA THR A 257 -20.50 14.15 -8.09
C THR A 257 -20.87 14.93 -9.34
N ASP A 258 -21.20 16.21 -9.16
CA ASP A 258 -21.63 17.11 -10.22
C ASP A 258 -20.59 18.20 -10.44
N VAL A 259 -20.32 18.51 -11.71
CA VAL A 259 -19.49 19.63 -12.15
C VAL A 259 -20.27 20.43 -13.17
N CYS A 260 -20.43 21.73 -12.96
CA CYS A 260 -21.12 22.61 -13.91
C CYS A 260 -20.46 23.99 -14.05
N PHE A 261 -20.67 24.62 -15.21
CA PHE A 261 -20.34 26.02 -15.46
C PHE A 261 -21.65 26.82 -15.53
N SER A 262 -21.70 27.93 -14.79
CA SER A 262 -22.89 28.77 -14.64
C SER A 262 -22.63 30.19 -15.12
N ASN A 263 -23.55 30.70 -15.95
CA ASN A 263 -23.51 32.08 -16.41
C ASN A 263 -24.00 33.07 -15.34
N ASN A 264 -24.75 32.59 -14.34
CA ASN A 264 -25.39 33.44 -13.34
C ASN A 264 -24.58 33.51 -12.02
N GLN A 265 -23.39 32.90 -11.98
CA GLN A 265 -22.52 32.87 -10.81
C GLN A 265 -21.52 34.03 -10.88
N CYS A 266 -21.37 34.78 -9.79
CA CYS A 266 -20.43 35.90 -9.71
C CYS A 266 -19.05 35.46 -9.20
N GLU A 267 -19.04 34.61 -8.17
CA GLU A 267 -17.83 34.01 -7.61
C GLU A 267 -17.17 33.05 -8.61
N ALA A 268 -15.84 32.98 -8.64
CA ALA A 268 -15.12 32.09 -9.55
C ALA A 268 -15.51 30.61 -9.37
N ARG A 269 -15.82 30.20 -8.13
CA ARG A 269 -16.16 28.83 -7.73
C ARG A 269 -17.14 28.81 -6.56
N SER A 270 -18.04 27.83 -6.56
CA SER A 270 -18.82 27.42 -5.40
C SER A 270 -18.76 25.89 -5.23
N ILE A 271 -18.71 25.45 -3.97
CA ILE A 271 -18.62 24.03 -3.58
C ILE A 271 -19.71 23.72 -2.57
N ASP A 272 -20.56 22.75 -2.86
CA ASP A 272 -21.57 22.22 -1.94
C ASP A 272 -21.32 20.71 -1.74
N ILE A 273 -20.79 20.34 -0.57
CA ILE A 273 -20.52 18.96 -0.19
C ILE A 273 -21.50 18.56 0.91
N LYS A 274 -22.44 17.68 0.57
CA LYS A 274 -23.44 17.12 1.48
C LYS A 274 -23.30 15.61 1.55
N GLY A 275 -22.44 15.15 2.47
CA GLY A 275 -22.12 13.73 2.64
C GLY A 275 -21.58 13.11 1.35
N ASN A 276 -22.37 12.21 0.76
CA ASN A 276 -22.01 11.52 -0.49
C ASN A 276 -22.35 12.30 -1.77
N ASN A 277 -22.91 13.51 -1.68
CA ASN A 277 -23.20 14.34 -2.84
C ASN A 277 -22.23 15.51 -2.90
N TRP A 278 -21.42 15.59 -3.95
CA TRP A 278 -20.47 16.68 -4.18
C TRP A 278 -20.92 17.50 -5.38
N LYS A 279 -21.10 18.81 -5.21
CA LYS A 279 -21.43 19.72 -6.31
C LYS A 279 -20.39 20.80 -6.41
N PHE A 280 -19.82 20.95 -7.59
CA PHE A 280 -18.84 21.98 -7.91
C PHE A 280 -19.37 22.83 -9.06
N SER A 281 -19.52 24.13 -8.83
CA SER A 281 -19.95 25.08 -9.86
C SER A 281 -18.91 26.16 -10.09
N TYR A 282 -18.68 26.49 -11.35
CA TYR A 282 -17.68 27.47 -11.78
C TYR A 282 -18.35 28.58 -12.59
N SER A 283 -17.88 29.81 -12.45
CA SER A 283 -18.45 30.95 -13.16
C SER A 283 -17.95 30.99 -14.60
N THR A 284 -18.85 30.90 -15.56
CA THR A 284 -18.55 31.21 -16.97
C THR A 284 -18.02 32.63 -17.10
N LYS A 285 -18.63 33.58 -16.38
CA LYS A 285 -18.30 35.00 -16.43
C LYS A 285 -16.83 35.22 -16.06
N TRP A 286 -16.38 34.57 -14.97
CA TRP A 286 -14.96 34.57 -14.57
C TRP A 286 -14.04 34.12 -15.70
N ILE A 287 -14.36 33.02 -16.39
CA ILE A 287 -13.54 32.51 -17.50
C ILE A 287 -13.54 33.46 -18.70
N THR A 288 -14.69 34.04 -19.05
CA THR A 288 -14.78 34.98 -20.18
C THR A 288 -14.02 36.28 -19.93
N GLU A 289 -14.06 36.79 -18.68
CA GLU A 289 -13.39 38.03 -18.29
C GLU A 289 -11.88 37.84 -18.13
N ASN A 290 -11.41 36.61 -17.89
CA ASN A 290 -10.01 36.27 -17.67
C ASN A 290 -9.53 35.21 -18.69
N SER A 291 -9.62 35.56 -19.97
CA SER A 291 -9.37 34.64 -21.10
C SER A 291 -7.91 34.56 -21.56
N ASP A 292 -6.99 35.24 -20.88
CA ASP A 292 -5.56 35.12 -21.17
C ASP A 292 -5.02 33.74 -20.75
N PHE A 293 -4.08 33.19 -21.52
CA PHE A 293 -3.62 31.82 -21.32
C PHE A 293 -2.96 31.58 -19.96
N ASN A 294 -2.34 32.59 -19.34
CA ASN A 294 -1.76 32.46 -18.02
C ASN A 294 -2.87 32.23 -16.97
N THR A 295 -3.90 33.07 -16.96
CA THR A 295 -5.02 32.92 -16.03
C THR A 295 -5.81 31.64 -16.28
N LEU A 296 -6.01 31.24 -17.54
CA LEU A 296 -6.66 29.97 -17.87
C LEU A 296 -5.92 28.75 -17.29
N LEU A 297 -4.58 28.74 -17.38
CA LEU A 297 -3.78 27.67 -16.77
C LEU A 297 -3.77 27.76 -15.24
N ASN A 298 -3.74 28.96 -14.67
CA ASN A 298 -3.80 29.18 -13.22
C ASN A 298 -5.13 28.77 -12.59
N ASN A 299 -6.22 28.67 -13.36
CA ASN A 299 -7.48 28.11 -12.86
C ASN A 299 -7.31 26.67 -12.34
N PHE A 300 -6.38 25.87 -12.86
CA PHE A 300 -6.09 24.54 -12.31
C PHE A 300 -5.53 24.58 -10.89
N ILE A 301 -4.81 25.65 -10.53
CA ILE A 301 -4.25 25.84 -9.19
C ILE A 301 -5.30 26.48 -8.27
N TYR A 302 -5.84 27.63 -8.65
CA TYR A 302 -6.62 28.46 -7.72
C TYR A 302 -8.13 28.23 -7.77
N VAL A 303 -8.68 27.79 -8.90
CA VAL A 303 -10.14 27.56 -9.07
C VAL A 303 -10.48 26.09 -8.88
N PHE A 304 -9.75 25.19 -9.53
CA PHE A 304 -10.01 23.75 -9.45
C PHE A 304 -9.26 23.06 -8.31
N GLU A 305 -8.20 23.68 -7.78
CA GLU A 305 -7.33 23.15 -6.73
C GLU A 305 -6.80 21.74 -7.03
N PHE A 306 -6.19 21.59 -8.20
CA PHE A 306 -5.52 20.33 -8.58
C PHE A 306 -4.32 20.03 -7.69
N VAL A 307 -3.72 21.07 -7.13
CA VAL A 307 -2.62 21.01 -6.19
C VAL A 307 -2.98 21.68 -4.87
N ASP A 308 -2.24 21.35 -3.81
CA ASP A 308 -2.31 22.07 -2.54
C ASP A 308 -1.31 23.24 -2.50
N MET A 309 -1.21 23.90 -1.34
CA MET A 309 -0.32 25.05 -1.12
C MET A 309 1.18 24.72 -1.27
N GLN A 310 1.55 23.44 -1.28
CA GLN A 310 2.93 22.97 -1.52
C GLN A 310 3.11 22.45 -2.96
N MET A 311 2.17 22.75 -3.86
CA MET A 311 2.17 22.28 -5.26
C MET A 311 2.18 20.75 -5.39
N ARG A 312 1.63 20.03 -4.41
CA ARG A 312 1.44 18.56 -4.45
C ARG A 312 0.10 18.23 -5.08
N VAL A 313 0.06 17.31 -6.05
CA VAL A 313 -1.20 16.92 -6.72
C VAL A 313 -2.17 16.25 -5.74
N LYS A 314 -3.41 16.75 -5.66
CA LYS A 314 -4.40 16.35 -4.64
C LYS A 314 -5.17 15.06 -4.95
N PHE A 315 -5.19 14.64 -6.22
CA PHE A 315 -5.94 13.46 -6.70
C PHE A 315 -5.07 12.21 -6.93
N VAL A 316 -3.86 12.17 -6.36
CA VAL A 316 -3.07 10.95 -6.23
C VAL A 316 -3.59 10.07 -5.10
N SER A 317 -3.20 8.80 -5.08
CA SER A 317 -3.54 7.90 -3.97
C SER A 317 -2.60 8.14 -2.80
N LYS A 318 -3.17 8.30 -1.60
CA LYS A 318 -2.44 8.48 -0.35
C LYS A 318 -2.69 7.31 0.58
N LYS A 319 -1.65 6.85 1.28
CA LYS A 319 -1.81 5.72 2.21
C LYS A 319 -2.73 6.05 3.39
N SER A 320 -2.72 7.31 3.84
CA SER A 320 -3.61 7.84 4.88
C SER A 320 -5.09 7.81 4.49
N GLU A 321 -5.40 7.79 3.20
CA GLU A 321 -6.78 7.77 2.67
C GLU A 321 -7.28 6.35 2.36
N LEU A 322 -6.41 5.35 2.47
CA LEU A 322 -6.80 3.95 2.41
C LEU A 322 -7.34 3.58 3.79
N SER A 323 -8.67 3.58 3.93
CA SER A 323 -9.32 3.16 5.17
C SER A 323 -8.84 1.79 5.64
N VAL A 324 -9.03 1.48 6.93
CA VAL A 324 -8.75 0.16 7.53
C VAL A 324 -9.37 -0.96 6.68
N PHE A 325 -10.62 -0.76 6.23
CA PHE A 325 -11.29 -1.67 5.31
C PHE A 325 -10.57 -1.76 3.96
N GLY A 326 -10.14 -0.63 3.38
CA GLY A 326 -9.30 -0.55 2.17
C GLY A 326 -8.00 -1.36 2.25
N ASN A 327 -7.43 -1.52 3.45
CA ASN A 327 -6.22 -2.33 3.68
C ASN A 327 -6.47 -3.81 3.93
N ILE A 328 -7.70 -4.21 4.30
CA ILE A 328 -8.13 -5.60 4.55
C ILE A 328 -8.66 -6.27 3.26
N PHE A 329 -9.03 -5.49 2.23
CA PHE A 329 -9.48 -6.07 0.96
C PHE A 329 -8.37 -6.82 0.22
N ILE A 330 -8.75 -7.96 -0.37
CA ILE A 330 -7.95 -8.76 -1.31
C ILE A 330 -7.48 -7.84 -2.45
N ARG A 331 -6.16 -7.68 -2.60
CA ARG A 331 -5.50 -6.91 -3.68
C ARG A 331 -4.17 -7.53 -4.07
N SER A 332 -3.69 -7.27 -5.28
CA SER A 332 -2.34 -7.66 -5.66
C SER A 332 -1.30 -6.78 -4.96
N LYS A 333 -0.13 -7.34 -4.65
CA LYS A 333 1.04 -6.57 -4.21
C LYS A 333 1.63 -5.68 -5.31
N HIS A 334 1.19 -5.89 -6.55
CA HIS A 334 1.59 -5.13 -7.73
C HIS A 334 0.52 -4.13 -8.20
N ASP A 335 -0.52 -3.90 -7.40
CA ASP A 335 -1.56 -2.92 -7.73
C ASP A 335 -1.19 -1.52 -7.24
N TYR A 336 -1.54 -0.53 -8.04
CA TYR A 336 -1.64 0.84 -7.57
C TYR A 336 -2.74 0.89 -6.50
N PRO A 337 -2.49 1.50 -5.33
CA PRO A 337 -3.46 1.50 -4.25
C PRO A 337 -4.70 2.31 -4.63
N VAL A 338 -5.78 1.64 -4.97
CA VAL A 338 -7.05 2.28 -5.31
C VAL A 338 -8.03 2.16 -4.15
N GLY A 339 -8.54 3.29 -3.69
CA GLY A 339 -9.61 3.38 -2.69
C GLY A 339 -10.75 4.27 -3.16
N VAL A 340 -11.85 4.30 -2.42
CA VAL A 340 -13.04 5.11 -2.75
C VAL A 340 -12.68 6.60 -2.85
N VAL A 341 -11.87 7.10 -1.91
CA VAL A 341 -11.42 8.51 -1.89
C VAL A 341 -10.62 8.86 -3.14
N PHE A 342 -9.60 8.04 -3.48
CA PHE A 342 -8.82 8.22 -4.71
C PHE A 342 -9.70 8.20 -5.96
N ASN A 343 -10.57 7.17 -6.11
CA ASN A 343 -11.45 7.05 -7.27
C ASN A 343 -12.32 8.29 -7.45
N ARG A 344 -12.87 8.83 -6.35
CA ARG A 344 -13.72 10.00 -6.37
C ARG A 344 -12.97 11.27 -6.75
N LYS A 345 -11.77 11.48 -6.20
CA LYS A 345 -10.90 12.61 -6.57
C LYS A 345 -10.43 12.55 -8.01
N ASN A 346 -10.02 11.38 -8.49
CA ASN A 346 -9.61 11.17 -9.88
C ASN A 346 -10.77 11.40 -10.85
N LEU A 347 -11.98 10.93 -10.50
CA LEU A 347 -13.19 11.20 -11.26
C LEU A 347 -13.50 12.70 -11.31
N LEU A 348 -13.43 13.39 -10.17
CA LEU A 348 -13.65 14.84 -10.09
C LEU A 348 -12.67 15.61 -11.00
N ALA A 349 -11.37 15.31 -10.92
CA ALA A 349 -10.35 15.96 -11.76
C ALA A 349 -10.63 15.75 -13.27
N LEU A 350 -11.03 14.52 -13.65
CA LEU A 350 -11.41 14.21 -15.03
C LEU A 350 -12.68 14.95 -15.47
N MET A 351 -13.69 15.06 -14.60
CA MET A 351 -14.91 15.82 -14.87
C MET A 351 -14.63 17.32 -15.01
N GLN A 352 -13.78 17.88 -14.15
CA GLN A 352 -13.35 19.28 -14.21
C GLN A 352 -12.63 19.57 -15.53
N ILE A 353 -11.67 18.73 -15.96
CA ILE A 353 -11.02 18.91 -17.25
C ILE A 353 -12.00 18.79 -18.42
N SER A 354 -12.88 17.79 -18.41
CA SER A 354 -13.83 17.60 -19.51
C SER A 354 -14.80 18.77 -19.62
N ALA A 355 -15.33 19.24 -18.49
CA ALA A 355 -16.23 20.39 -18.45
C ALA A 355 -15.52 21.67 -18.86
N TYR A 356 -14.30 21.90 -18.37
CA TYR A 356 -13.53 23.10 -18.68
C TYR A 356 -13.09 23.14 -20.14
N TYR A 357 -12.64 22.01 -20.69
CA TYR A 357 -12.32 21.89 -22.12
C TYR A 357 -13.51 22.27 -23.00
N LYS A 358 -14.72 21.80 -22.67
CA LYS A 358 -15.96 22.16 -23.40
C LYS A 358 -16.33 23.62 -23.21
N GLU A 359 -16.12 24.17 -22.01
CA GLU A 359 -16.40 25.57 -21.71
C GLU A 359 -15.48 26.51 -22.50
N LEU A 360 -14.19 26.22 -22.55
CA LEU A 360 -13.23 26.97 -23.37
C LEU A 360 -13.61 26.94 -24.85
N GLN A 361 -13.97 25.76 -25.38
CA GLN A 361 -14.46 25.65 -26.76
C GLN A 361 -15.70 26.50 -27.02
N ARG A 362 -16.64 26.54 -26.06
CA ARG A 362 -17.87 27.34 -26.17
C ARG A 362 -17.58 28.83 -26.33
N ILE A 363 -16.54 29.33 -25.68
CA ILE A 363 -16.11 30.73 -25.77
C ILE A 363 -15.05 30.98 -26.85
N GLY A 364 -14.79 29.98 -27.71
CA GLY A 364 -13.88 30.10 -28.85
C GLY A 364 -12.40 29.93 -28.53
N ILE A 365 -12.05 29.38 -27.37
CA ILE A 365 -10.67 29.15 -26.94
C ILE A 365 -10.32 27.67 -27.07
N ARG A 366 -9.24 27.37 -27.79
CA ARG A 366 -8.67 26.03 -27.85
C ARG A 366 -7.68 25.84 -26.72
N PHE A 367 -7.97 24.91 -25.81
CA PHE A 367 -7.12 24.64 -24.66
C PHE A 367 -5.71 24.19 -25.06
N GLU A 368 -5.61 23.46 -26.18
CA GLU A 368 -4.35 23.06 -26.79
C GLU A 368 -3.41 24.24 -27.07
N ASP A 369 -3.96 25.39 -27.49
CA ASP A 369 -3.15 26.57 -27.83
C ASP A 369 -2.55 27.21 -26.56
N SER A 370 -3.26 27.12 -25.43
CA SER A 370 -2.75 27.55 -24.12
C SER A 370 -1.59 26.67 -23.65
N ILE A 371 -1.66 25.36 -23.90
CA ILE A 371 -0.57 24.40 -23.60
C ILE A 371 0.65 24.72 -24.47
N GLU A 372 0.48 24.94 -25.77
CA GLU A 372 1.60 25.32 -26.65
C GLU A 372 2.24 26.63 -26.24
N TRP A 373 1.42 27.63 -25.88
CA TRP A 373 1.89 28.94 -25.44
C TRP A 373 2.76 28.84 -24.18
N PHE A 374 2.40 27.99 -23.21
CA PHE A 374 3.19 27.81 -22.00
C PHE A 374 4.65 27.42 -22.34
N PHE A 375 4.83 26.39 -23.16
CA PHE A 375 6.16 25.88 -23.48
C PHE A 375 6.92 26.78 -24.46
N LYS A 376 6.27 27.32 -25.50
CA LYS A 376 6.95 28.08 -26.56
C LYS A 376 7.19 29.54 -26.22
N THR A 377 6.31 30.14 -25.42
CA THR A 377 6.26 31.58 -25.22
C THR A 377 6.49 31.96 -23.78
N TYR A 378 5.73 31.39 -22.83
CA TYR A 378 5.81 31.78 -21.42
C TYR A 378 7.18 31.45 -20.81
N LEU A 379 7.66 30.19 -20.94
CA LEU A 379 8.97 29.80 -20.42
C LEU A 379 10.12 30.62 -21.01
N LYS A 380 10.01 31.01 -22.28
CA LYS A 380 10.98 31.87 -22.94
C LYS A 380 10.94 33.31 -22.42
N ASN A 381 9.75 33.90 -22.35
CA ASN A 381 9.60 35.32 -22.07
C ASN A 381 9.81 35.64 -20.59
N GLU A 382 9.33 34.79 -19.69
CA GLU A 382 9.42 35.01 -18.25
C GLU A 382 10.74 34.52 -17.66
N PHE A 383 11.27 33.41 -18.16
CA PHE A 383 12.44 32.73 -17.57
C PHE A 383 13.65 32.65 -18.52
N GLY A 384 13.55 33.18 -19.74
CA GLY A 384 14.64 33.11 -20.72
C GLY A 384 14.91 31.71 -21.28
N ILE A 385 14.03 30.73 -21.02
CA ILE A 385 14.25 29.33 -21.40
C ILE A 385 13.83 29.11 -22.85
N ASN A 386 14.81 28.90 -23.73
CA ASN A 386 14.61 28.73 -25.16
C ASN A 386 14.68 27.25 -25.58
N GLY A 387 14.11 26.94 -26.74
CA GLY A 387 14.31 25.66 -27.42
C GLY A 387 13.15 24.67 -27.30
N PHE A 388 12.12 24.96 -26.51
CA PHE A 388 10.94 24.10 -26.43
C PHE A 388 10.16 24.03 -27.75
N THR A 389 9.82 22.81 -28.15
CA THR A 389 8.97 22.50 -29.30
C THR A 389 7.84 21.59 -28.86
N LEU A 390 6.63 21.92 -29.28
CA LEU A 390 5.41 21.17 -28.98
C LEU A 390 4.42 21.36 -30.11
N LYS A 391 3.74 20.30 -30.54
CA LYS A 391 2.67 20.41 -31.53
C LYS A 391 1.42 19.66 -31.07
N MET A 392 0.45 20.40 -30.57
CA MET A 392 -0.80 19.85 -30.12
C MET A 392 -1.70 19.44 -31.32
N PRO A 393 -2.64 18.51 -31.09
CA PRO A 393 -3.52 18.01 -32.16
C PRO A 393 -4.34 19.11 -32.81
N SER A 394 -4.69 18.92 -34.09
CA SER A 394 -5.57 19.83 -34.81
C SER A 394 -7.00 19.77 -34.25
N GLU A 395 -7.75 20.87 -34.41
CA GLU A 395 -9.13 20.97 -33.92
C GLU A 395 -10.06 19.91 -34.51
N LYS A 396 -9.86 19.59 -35.80
CA LYS A 396 -10.69 18.66 -36.57
C LYS A 396 -10.37 17.18 -36.34
N ALA A 397 -9.31 16.88 -35.59
CA ALA A 397 -8.91 15.50 -35.31
C ALA A 397 -9.93 14.81 -34.39
N THR A 398 -10.18 13.53 -34.63
CA THR A 398 -10.97 12.68 -33.74
C THR A 398 -10.27 12.54 -32.39
N TYR A 399 -11.01 12.28 -31.30
CA TYR A 399 -10.39 12.09 -29.98
C TYR A 399 -9.31 11.01 -29.93
N LEU A 400 -9.44 9.95 -30.75
CA LEU A 400 -8.41 8.92 -30.87
C LEU A 400 -7.13 9.45 -31.52
N GLU A 401 -7.26 10.19 -32.62
CA GLU A 401 -6.11 10.84 -33.28
C GLU A 401 -5.47 11.85 -32.35
N LYS A 402 -6.28 12.66 -31.64
CA LYS A 402 -5.80 13.58 -30.62
C LYS A 402 -4.98 12.85 -29.55
N ALA A 403 -5.51 11.78 -28.97
CA ALA A 403 -4.79 11.00 -27.96
C ALA A 403 -3.47 10.40 -28.52
N ARG A 404 -3.50 9.84 -29.74
CA ARG A 404 -2.33 9.24 -30.40
C ARG A 404 -1.20 10.23 -30.66
N SER A 405 -1.51 11.47 -31.03
CA SER A 405 -0.47 12.48 -31.24
C SER A 405 -0.05 13.17 -29.94
N THR A 406 -0.92 13.22 -28.92
CA THR A 406 -0.63 13.91 -27.65
C THR A 406 0.36 13.16 -26.76
N PHE A 407 0.29 11.83 -26.68
CA PHE A 407 1.22 11.06 -25.82
C PHE A 407 2.69 11.14 -26.25
N PRO A 408 3.05 11.05 -27.55
CA PRO A 408 4.43 11.27 -28.00
C PRO A 408 4.94 12.68 -27.69
N GLU A 409 4.10 13.70 -27.88
CA GLU A 409 4.44 15.09 -27.60
C GLU A 409 4.67 15.34 -26.10
N LEU A 410 3.91 14.67 -25.23
CA LEU A 410 4.13 14.68 -23.78
C LEU A 410 5.51 14.11 -23.42
N GLU A 411 5.89 12.95 -24.00
CA GLU A 411 7.22 12.38 -23.82
C GLU A 411 8.33 13.31 -24.34
N SER A 412 8.11 13.95 -25.49
CA SER A 412 9.04 14.90 -26.08
C SER A 412 9.31 16.08 -25.15
N ILE A 413 8.27 16.72 -24.62
CA ILE A 413 8.42 17.84 -23.69
C ILE A 413 9.20 17.47 -22.43
N LEU A 414 8.94 16.29 -21.86
CA LEU A 414 9.66 15.85 -20.67
C LEU A 414 11.14 15.55 -20.97
N LYS A 415 11.47 15.06 -22.17
CA LYS A 415 12.85 14.92 -22.64
C LYS A 415 13.53 16.27 -22.80
N GLN A 416 12.85 17.23 -23.43
CA GLN A 416 13.35 18.59 -23.61
C GLN A 416 13.65 19.26 -22.26
N TYR A 417 12.72 19.14 -21.30
CA TYR A 417 12.93 19.67 -19.96
C TYR A 417 14.10 19.00 -19.23
N LYS A 418 14.26 17.68 -19.36
CA LYS A 418 15.41 16.96 -18.81
C LYS A 418 16.73 17.45 -19.39
N LEU A 419 16.81 17.68 -20.71
CA LEU A 419 18.01 18.23 -21.34
C LEU A 419 18.32 19.62 -20.79
N TYR A 420 17.29 20.46 -20.65
CA TYR A 420 17.45 21.78 -20.04
C TYR A 420 18.02 21.69 -18.62
N VAL A 421 17.47 20.81 -17.76
CA VAL A 421 17.97 20.61 -16.39
C VAL A 421 19.42 20.12 -16.36
N GLN A 422 19.84 19.31 -17.35
CA GLN A 422 21.17 18.72 -17.39
C GLN A 422 22.24 19.65 -17.98
N ASN A 423 21.88 20.41 -19.01
CA ASN A 423 22.82 21.15 -19.85
C ASN A 423 22.65 22.67 -19.76
N GLY A 424 21.57 23.17 -19.15
CA GLY A 424 21.19 24.58 -19.17
C GLY A 424 20.57 25.04 -20.50
N GLU A 425 20.46 24.14 -21.49
CA GLU A 425 19.89 24.41 -22.80
C GLU A 425 19.18 23.18 -23.39
N ILE A 426 18.29 23.43 -24.35
CA ILE A 426 17.58 22.38 -25.09
C ILE A 426 18.26 22.22 -26.44
N ASP A 427 19.17 21.26 -26.53
CA ASP A 427 19.79 20.85 -27.79
C ASP A 427 18.86 19.86 -28.53
N ASN A 428 18.25 20.34 -29.61
CA ASN A 428 17.35 19.54 -30.44
C ASN A 428 18.08 18.44 -31.22
N GLU A 429 19.34 18.64 -31.62
CA GLU A 429 20.13 17.62 -32.31
C GLU A 429 20.46 16.47 -31.35
N LEU A 430 20.80 16.79 -30.10
CA LEU A 430 21.01 15.79 -29.05
C LEU A 430 19.72 15.02 -28.73
N LEU A 431 18.57 15.69 -28.76
CA LEU A 431 17.27 15.06 -28.53
C LEU A 431 16.96 13.99 -29.59
N GLU A 432 17.29 14.24 -30.86
CA GLU A 432 17.12 13.28 -31.95
C GLU A 432 17.99 12.03 -31.81
N MET A 433 19.14 12.14 -31.15
CA MET A 433 20.03 10.99 -30.86
C MET A 433 19.48 10.10 -29.74
N SER A 434 18.52 10.57 -28.94
CA SER A 434 17.97 9.86 -27.78
C SER A 434 16.83 8.91 -28.14
N SER A 435 17.17 7.64 -28.38
CA SER A 435 16.22 6.56 -28.72
C SER A 435 15.48 5.94 -27.53
N ARG A 436 15.82 6.29 -26.28
CA ARG A 436 15.22 5.67 -25.09
C ARG A 436 13.90 6.34 -24.72
N GLY A 437 12.88 5.54 -24.38
CA GLY A 437 11.68 6.03 -23.70
C GLY A 437 12.04 6.49 -22.29
N GLU A 438 11.45 7.58 -21.83
CA GLU A 438 11.75 8.14 -20.51
C GLU A 438 10.92 7.44 -19.43
N ASP A 439 11.57 7.17 -18.30
CA ASP A 439 10.85 6.81 -17.08
C ASP A 439 10.49 8.11 -16.37
N TYR A 440 9.19 8.39 -16.18
CA TYR A 440 8.71 9.58 -15.48
C TYR A 440 9.37 9.76 -14.09
N GLY A 441 9.80 8.65 -13.46
CA GLY A 441 10.51 8.70 -12.18
C GLY A 441 11.98 9.14 -12.24
N ASN A 442 12.56 9.23 -13.43
CA ASN A 442 13.96 9.62 -13.61
C ASN A 442 14.16 11.11 -13.86
N LEU A 443 13.10 11.86 -14.14
CA LEU A 443 13.16 13.29 -14.43
C LEU A 443 13.63 14.08 -13.20
N THR A 444 14.78 14.73 -13.34
CA THR A 444 15.37 15.59 -12.33
C THR A 444 14.74 16.99 -12.37
N SER A 445 14.73 17.62 -11.22
CA SER A 445 14.36 19.02 -11.00
C SER A 445 15.62 19.90 -11.12
N LEU A 446 15.43 21.18 -11.47
CA LEU A 446 16.44 22.24 -11.36
C LEU A 446 16.83 22.50 -9.89
N VAL A 447 15.92 22.19 -8.98
CA VAL A 447 16.01 22.53 -7.56
C VAL A 447 16.51 21.33 -6.76
N ASP A 448 17.63 21.51 -6.07
CA ASP A 448 18.12 20.50 -5.13
C ASP A 448 17.24 20.44 -3.87
N LYS A 449 17.20 19.27 -3.22
CA LYS A 449 16.38 18.99 -2.04
C LYS A 449 14.89 19.36 -2.21
N LYS A 450 14.35 19.33 -3.43
CA LYS A 450 12.97 19.75 -3.72
C LYS A 450 11.93 19.09 -2.83
N TYR A 451 12.01 17.77 -2.68
CA TYR A 451 11.05 16.99 -1.89
C TYR A 451 11.70 16.27 -0.72
N VAL A 452 10.89 16.06 0.33
CA VAL A 452 11.26 15.31 1.53
C VAL A 452 10.34 14.09 1.67
N TYR A 453 10.94 12.93 1.92
CA TYR A 453 10.25 11.67 2.18
C TYR A 453 10.66 11.10 3.53
N GLY A 454 9.74 10.39 4.19
CA GLY A 454 10.05 9.71 5.44
C GLY A 454 10.78 8.38 5.22
N LYS A 455 11.80 8.11 6.03
CA LYS A 455 12.77 7.03 5.83
C LYS A 455 12.90 6.13 7.07
N GLY A 456 13.03 4.83 6.80
CA GLY A 456 13.35 3.84 7.82
C GLY A 456 12.16 3.39 8.68
N ASP A 457 12.39 2.37 9.49
CA ASP A 457 11.33 1.77 10.33
C ASP A 457 10.96 2.65 11.53
N ILE A 458 11.88 3.50 11.98
CA ILE A 458 11.62 4.50 13.03
C ILE A 458 10.55 5.48 12.55
N TYR A 459 10.72 6.07 11.36
CA TYR A 459 9.71 6.96 10.78
C TYR A 459 8.37 6.25 10.59
N LYS A 460 8.36 5.00 10.10
CA LYS A 460 7.11 4.24 9.95
C LYS A 460 6.37 4.08 11.28
N LYS A 461 7.11 3.84 12.38
CA LYS A 461 6.54 3.73 13.73
C LYS A 461 6.04 5.08 14.24
N ILE A 462 6.77 6.16 14.01
CA ILE A 462 6.32 7.54 14.30
C ILE A 462 5.03 7.85 13.54
N LYS A 463 4.99 7.60 12.23
CA LYS A 463 3.80 7.75 11.39
C LYS A 463 2.61 6.99 11.94
N TYR A 464 2.81 5.74 12.37
CA TYR A 464 1.75 4.96 13.02
C TYR A 464 1.23 5.66 14.28
N PHE A 465 2.11 6.11 15.18
CA PHE A 465 1.69 6.79 16.39
C PHE A 465 0.97 8.11 16.12
N LEU A 466 1.53 8.96 15.26
CA LEU A 466 1.02 10.32 15.06
C LEU A 466 -0.31 10.35 14.32
N SER A 467 -0.49 9.55 13.26
CA SER A 467 -1.58 9.74 12.30
C SER A 467 -2.48 8.51 12.09
N SER A 468 -2.22 7.37 12.75
CA SER A 468 -3.06 6.18 12.57
C SER A 468 -4.25 6.19 13.52
N ASP A 469 -5.43 5.97 12.97
CA ASP A 469 -6.68 5.68 13.70
C ASP A 469 -6.70 4.28 14.35
N GLN A 470 -5.72 3.44 14.06
CA GLN A 470 -5.51 2.13 14.68
C GLN A 470 -4.45 2.19 15.79
N CYS A 471 -3.97 3.37 16.14
CA CYS A 471 -3.02 3.53 17.24
C CYS A 471 -3.77 3.56 18.57
N MET A 472 -3.47 2.63 19.48
CA MET A 472 -4.11 2.62 20.80
C MET A 472 -3.83 3.90 21.62
N LEU A 473 -2.82 4.69 21.27
CA LEU A 473 -2.56 5.97 21.92
C LEU A 473 -3.60 7.06 21.60
N CYS A 474 -4.40 6.91 20.53
CA CYS A 474 -5.46 7.86 20.19
C CYS A 474 -6.69 7.73 21.10
N TYR A 475 -6.79 6.66 21.91
CA TYR A 475 -7.90 6.42 22.81
C TYR A 475 -7.49 6.59 24.27
N ILE A 476 -8.23 7.42 25.00
CA ILE A 476 -8.22 7.43 26.47
C ILE A 476 -9.64 7.39 27.01
N ARG A 477 -9.85 6.59 28.07
CA ARG A 477 -11.19 6.29 28.61
C ARG A 477 -12.00 7.53 29.00
N ARG A 478 -11.33 8.60 29.43
CA ARG A 478 -11.98 9.87 29.84
C ARG A 478 -12.57 10.64 28.65
N ILE A 479 -11.96 10.52 27.48
CA ILE A 479 -12.28 11.33 26.28
C ILE A 479 -13.03 10.50 25.23
N GLU A 480 -12.98 9.18 25.35
CA GLU A 480 -13.61 8.23 24.42
C GLU A 480 -13.07 8.44 22.98
N ASP A 481 -13.91 8.25 21.98
CA ASP A 481 -13.50 8.12 20.56
C ASP A 481 -13.59 9.44 19.80
N ARG A 482 -13.37 10.59 20.48
CA ARG A 482 -13.52 11.92 19.86
C ARG A 482 -12.46 12.26 18.82
N TYR A 483 -11.30 11.60 18.89
CA TYR A 483 -10.14 11.90 18.05
C TYR A 483 -9.70 10.65 17.29
N ASN A 484 -9.31 10.85 16.03
CA ASN A 484 -8.90 9.76 15.14
C ASN A 484 -7.39 9.53 15.13
N CYS A 485 -6.59 10.33 15.84
CA CYS A 485 -5.15 10.11 15.93
C CYS A 485 -4.55 10.73 17.20
N PHE A 486 -3.36 10.27 17.59
CA PHE A 486 -2.66 10.77 18.78
C PHE A 486 -2.27 12.24 18.65
N PHE A 487 -1.89 12.68 17.44
CA PHE A 487 -1.52 14.08 17.20
C PHE A 487 -2.69 15.03 17.54
N ASP A 488 -3.89 14.73 17.05
CA ASP A 488 -5.08 15.54 17.34
C ASP A 488 -5.43 15.51 18.83
N LEU A 489 -5.33 14.34 19.47
CA LEU A 489 -5.61 14.19 20.90
C LEU A 489 -4.71 15.09 21.76
N VAL A 490 -3.39 15.05 21.55
CA VAL A 490 -2.42 15.83 22.36
C VAL A 490 -2.58 17.34 22.14
N ASN A 491 -2.96 17.76 20.91
CA ASN A 491 -3.10 19.18 20.60
C ASN A 491 -4.40 19.80 21.12
N ASN A 492 -5.46 19.00 21.30
CA ASN A 492 -6.77 19.50 21.71
C ASN A 492 -7.10 19.21 23.18
N GLU A 493 -6.37 18.30 23.84
CA GLU A 493 -6.70 17.84 25.19
C GLU A 493 -5.47 17.77 26.11
N GLU A 494 -5.68 18.01 27.41
CA GLU A 494 -4.65 17.73 28.40
C GLU A 494 -4.61 16.24 28.73
N ILE A 495 -3.53 15.57 28.33
CA ILE A 495 -3.33 14.13 28.52
C ILE A 495 -2.19 13.83 29.51
N TYR A 496 -2.37 12.78 30.32
CA TYR A 496 -1.44 12.41 31.39
C TYR A 496 -0.97 10.95 31.23
N MET A 497 0.23 10.63 31.71
CA MET A 497 0.74 9.24 31.69
C MET A 497 -0.22 8.23 32.33
N LYS A 498 -0.94 8.64 33.39
CA LYS A 498 -1.93 7.82 34.11
C LYS A 498 -3.21 7.52 33.32
N ASP A 499 -3.46 8.23 32.23
CA ASP A 499 -4.63 7.99 31.37
C ASP A 499 -4.46 6.70 30.54
N TYR A 500 -3.22 6.20 30.44
CA TYR A 500 -2.85 5.01 29.68
C TYR A 500 -2.61 3.80 30.57
N GLN A 501 -2.86 2.61 30.02
CA GLN A 501 -2.64 1.33 30.71
C GLN A 501 -1.17 0.90 30.64
N GLU A 502 -0.73 0.01 31.54
CA GLU A 502 0.67 -0.43 31.62
C GLU A 502 1.23 -0.95 30.29
N TYR A 503 0.43 -1.64 29.48
CA TYR A 503 0.89 -2.17 28.19
C TYR A 503 1.17 -1.06 27.16
N GLN A 504 0.52 0.10 27.27
CA GLN A 504 0.71 1.27 26.39
C GLN A 504 1.93 2.11 26.83
N ASN A 505 2.40 1.96 28.07
CA ASN A 505 3.57 2.69 28.57
C ASN A 505 4.83 2.41 27.75
N ASN A 506 4.96 1.22 27.17
CA ASN A 506 6.08 0.90 26.28
C ASN A 506 6.11 1.77 25.03
N ASP A 507 4.94 2.08 24.46
CA ASP A 507 4.83 2.93 23.27
C ASP A 507 5.11 4.40 23.60
N LEU A 508 4.60 4.89 24.75
CA LEU A 508 4.92 6.23 25.25
C LEU A 508 6.40 6.38 25.58
N GLN A 509 6.99 5.38 26.25
CA GLN A 509 8.42 5.37 26.57
C GLN A 509 9.27 5.37 25.29
N TRP A 510 8.87 4.60 24.28
CA TRP A 510 9.53 4.62 22.97
C TRP A 510 9.49 6.01 22.32
N LEU A 511 8.36 6.72 22.41
CA LEU A 511 8.23 8.10 21.90
C LEU A 511 9.09 9.11 22.67
N ILE A 512 9.27 8.92 23.98
CA ILE A 512 10.17 9.74 24.82
C ILE A 512 11.63 9.50 24.42
N GLU A 513 12.03 8.23 24.27
CA GLU A 513 13.39 7.84 23.86
C GLU A 513 13.79 8.38 22.48
N HIS A 514 12.81 8.56 21.59
CA HIS A 514 13.01 9.13 20.25
C HIS A 514 12.73 10.64 20.20
N GLU A 515 12.62 11.30 21.35
CA GLU A 515 12.46 12.76 21.49
C GLU A 515 11.24 13.32 20.74
N ILE A 516 10.17 12.53 20.60
CA ILE A 516 8.91 12.99 19.97
C ILE A 516 8.04 13.67 21.01
N ILE A 517 7.93 13.06 22.19
CA ILE A 517 7.18 13.58 23.34
C ILE A 517 8.09 13.78 24.54
N GLU A 518 7.65 14.61 25.46
CA GLU A 518 8.20 14.70 26.81
C GLU A 518 7.07 14.72 27.84
N VAL A 519 7.44 14.46 29.09
CA VAL A 519 6.53 14.46 30.23
C VAL A 519 6.94 15.59 31.17
N ASP A 520 6.01 16.50 31.46
CA ASP A 520 6.29 17.60 32.38
C ASP A 520 6.25 17.17 33.86
N LEU A 521 6.56 18.10 34.77
CA LEU A 521 6.59 17.85 36.21
C LEU A 521 5.24 17.40 36.81
N TYR A 522 4.13 17.58 36.08
CA TYR A 522 2.78 17.15 36.47
C TYR A 522 2.35 15.87 35.76
N TYR A 523 3.28 15.14 35.15
CA TYR A 523 3.04 13.94 34.36
C TYR A 523 2.17 14.16 33.10
N ARG A 524 2.12 15.40 32.58
CA ARG A 524 1.43 15.71 31.33
C ARG A 524 2.32 15.42 30.14
N ILE A 525 1.75 14.80 29.11
CA ILE A 525 2.44 14.52 27.85
C ILE A 525 2.38 15.76 26.97
N LYS A 526 3.54 16.17 26.43
CA LYS A 526 3.69 17.31 25.52
C LYS A 526 4.63 16.97 24.38
N TRP A 527 4.57 17.74 23.30
CA TRP A 527 5.56 17.63 22.22
C TRP A 527 6.91 18.16 22.69
N LYS A 528 7.97 17.37 22.47
CA LYS A 528 9.35 17.79 22.75
C LYS A 528 9.74 19.02 21.94
N ASN A 529 9.43 18.96 20.64
CA ASN A 529 9.61 20.05 19.70
C ASN A 529 8.39 20.09 18.76
N PRO A 530 7.43 21.01 18.98
CA PRO A 530 6.22 21.10 18.18
C PRO A 530 6.46 21.25 16.68
N ASN A 531 7.54 21.94 16.27
CA ASN A 531 7.85 22.16 14.85
C ASN A 531 8.30 20.87 14.16
N ILE A 532 9.13 20.06 14.83
CA ILE A 532 9.53 18.74 14.32
C ILE A 532 8.32 17.82 14.21
N VAL A 533 7.47 17.79 15.23
CA VAL A 533 6.27 16.94 15.23
C VAL A 533 5.31 17.37 14.12
N LEU A 534 5.16 18.67 13.88
CA LEU A 534 4.33 19.19 12.78
C LEU A 534 4.85 18.74 11.40
N ILE A 535 6.16 18.79 11.17
CA ILE A 535 6.78 18.29 9.92
C ILE A 535 6.55 16.79 9.78
N LEU A 536 6.78 16.01 10.83
CA LEU A 536 6.56 14.57 10.82
C LEU A 536 5.08 14.22 10.60
N TYR A 537 4.15 15.01 11.15
CA TYR A 537 2.72 14.84 10.95
C TYR A 537 2.30 15.16 9.50
N ASP A 538 2.73 16.29 8.91
CA ASP A 538 2.47 16.58 7.49
C ASP A 538 2.98 15.44 6.60
N LEU A 539 4.23 15.01 6.82
CA LEU A 539 4.82 13.89 6.09
C LEU A 539 4.03 12.58 6.28
N SER A 540 3.50 12.35 7.47
CA SER A 540 2.71 11.15 7.78
C SER A 540 1.37 11.11 7.03
N VAL A 541 0.72 12.28 6.88
CA VAL A 541 -0.60 12.43 6.24
C VAL A 541 -0.47 12.53 4.72
N ASN A 542 0.55 13.22 4.21
CA ASN A 542 0.70 13.54 2.79
C ASN A 542 1.76 12.70 2.05
N ASP A 543 2.50 11.84 2.75
CA ASP A 543 3.59 10.98 2.26
C ASP A 543 4.83 11.74 1.71
N VAL A 544 4.71 13.02 1.36
CA VAL A 544 5.79 13.88 0.82
C VAL A 544 5.58 15.34 1.21
N ILE A 545 6.69 16.07 1.41
CA ILE A 545 6.73 17.51 1.65
C ILE A 545 7.51 18.20 0.52
N SER A 546 7.07 19.40 0.10
CA SER A 546 7.89 20.31 -0.71
C SER A 546 8.75 21.16 0.22
N TYR A 547 10.07 20.95 0.21
CA TYR A 547 11.01 21.58 1.14
C TYR A 547 11.01 23.12 1.01
N TRP A 548 11.04 23.61 -0.22
CA TRP A 548 11.15 25.05 -0.50
C TRP A 548 9.85 25.81 -0.21
N SER A 549 8.71 25.11 -0.15
CA SER A 549 7.44 25.70 0.28
C SER A 549 7.40 26.00 1.79
N TYR A 550 8.31 25.46 2.60
CA TYR A 550 8.42 25.80 4.01
C TYR A 550 9.20 27.09 4.25
N PRO A 551 8.78 27.93 5.23
CA PRO A 551 9.54 29.10 5.65
C PRO A 551 10.96 28.73 6.10
N LEU A 552 11.92 29.65 5.88
CA LEU A 552 13.34 29.44 6.19
C LEU A 552 13.58 29.01 7.65
N GLU A 553 12.80 29.55 8.60
CA GLU A 553 12.89 29.22 10.02
C GLU A 553 12.59 27.74 10.34
N PHE A 554 11.78 27.08 9.52
CA PHE A 554 11.44 25.67 9.66
C PHE A 554 12.46 24.75 8.98
N ARG A 555 13.18 25.25 7.97
CA ARG A 555 14.09 24.45 7.14
C ARG A 555 15.20 23.77 7.95
N LYS A 556 15.70 24.42 9.00
CA LYS A 556 16.71 23.88 9.94
C LYS A 556 16.28 22.57 10.62
N TYR A 557 14.98 22.34 10.81
CA TYR A 557 14.48 21.12 11.45
C TYR A 557 14.55 19.90 10.52
N PHE A 558 14.55 20.11 9.20
CA PHE A 558 14.76 19.01 8.25
C PHE A 558 16.20 18.49 8.33
N ASP A 559 17.20 19.36 8.48
CA ASP A 559 18.59 18.92 8.68
C ASP A 559 18.77 18.09 9.96
N GLU A 560 18.04 18.41 11.03
CA GLU A 560 18.02 17.59 12.26
C GLU A 560 17.38 16.22 12.01
N LEU A 561 16.25 16.19 11.30
CA LEU A 561 15.52 14.96 10.95
C LEU A 561 16.32 14.07 10.01
N GLU A 562 17.06 14.64 9.06
CA GLU A 562 17.94 13.91 8.16
C GLU A 562 19.09 13.26 8.93
N LYS A 563 19.73 14.01 9.85
CA LYS A 563 20.79 13.46 10.73
C LYS A 563 20.30 12.32 11.62
N LYS A 564 19.05 12.39 12.08
CA LYS A 564 18.37 11.31 12.83
C LYS A 564 17.97 10.12 11.93
N GLY A 565 18.09 10.26 10.60
CA GLY A 565 17.73 9.23 9.63
C GLY A 565 16.22 9.05 9.44
N PHE A 566 15.41 10.03 9.85
CA PHE A 566 13.94 9.96 9.78
C PHE A 566 13.40 10.36 8.42
N ILE A 567 14.19 11.10 7.64
CA ILE A 567 13.81 11.59 6.33
C ILE A 567 14.94 11.41 5.31
N GLU A 568 14.60 11.56 4.03
CA GLU A 568 15.54 11.73 2.93
C GLU A 568 15.02 12.76 1.93
N TYR A 569 15.96 13.44 1.28
CA TYR A 569 15.68 14.41 0.22
C TYR A 569 15.61 13.74 -1.16
N SER A 570 14.93 14.42 -2.08
CA SER A 570 14.85 14.06 -3.48
C SER A 570 14.79 15.30 -4.35
N ASN A 571 15.48 15.26 -5.49
CA ASN A 571 15.53 16.31 -6.49
C ASN A 571 14.80 15.88 -7.79
N LYS A 572 13.71 15.12 -7.67
CA LYS A 572 12.89 14.75 -8.83
C LYS A 572 11.90 15.85 -9.17
N LEU A 573 11.50 15.95 -10.44
CA LEU A 573 10.48 16.91 -10.89
C LEU A 573 9.11 16.59 -10.28
N PHE A 574 8.68 15.33 -10.40
CA PHE A 574 7.43 14.81 -9.84
C PHE A 574 7.66 14.15 -8.49
N THR A 575 6.71 14.27 -7.57
CA THR A 575 6.73 13.49 -6.33
C THR A 575 6.53 11.99 -6.61
N LEU A 576 6.95 11.11 -5.70
CA LEU A 576 6.74 9.66 -5.87
C LEU A 576 5.25 9.29 -6.07
N PRO A 577 4.28 9.85 -5.31
CA PRO A 577 2.86 9.64 -5.59
C PRO A 577 2.42 10.10 -6.98
N GLU A 578 2.94 11.22 -7.48
CA GLU A 578 2.66 11.72 -8.83
C GLU A 578 3.24 10.82 -9.92
N GLN A 579 4.48 10.36 -9.77
CA GLN A 579 5.10 9.39 -10.68
C GLN A 579 4.29 8.09 -10.75
N GLU A 580 3.84 7.61 -9.60
CA GLU A 580 3.00 6.41 -9.51
C GLU A 580 1.64 6.60 -10.18
N TYR A 581 1.01 7.75 -9.97
CA TYR A 581 -0.24 8.11 -10.61
C TYR A 581 -0.09 8.20 -12.14
N ILE A 582 0.92 8.90 -12.64
CA ILE A 582 1.21 9.02 -14.08
C ILE A 582 1.45 7.63 -14.69
N SER A 583 2.26 6.79 -14.03
CA SER A 583 2.47 5.41 -14.48
C SER A 583 1.16 4.61 -14.48
N PHE A 584 0.34 4.73 -13.43
CA PHE A 584 -0.95 4.06 -13.33
C PHE A 584 -1.91 4.44 -14.45
N ILE A 585 -1.97 5.72 -14.85
CA ILE A 585 -2.84 6.19 -15.93
C ILE A 585 -2.29 5.75 -17.31
N LEU A 586 -1.01 6.01 -17.58
CA LEU A 586 -0.47 5.90 -18.93
C LEU A 586 -0.12 4.48 -19.34
N ASN A 587 0.35 3.63 -18.41
CA ASN A 587 0.92 2.33 -18.75
C ASN A 587 0.62 1.24 -17.70
N LYS A 588 0.94 -0.01 -18.05
CA LYS A 588 0.99 -1.14 -17.12
C LYS A 588 2.41 -1.55 -16.75
N LYS A 589 3.41 -0.64 -16.77
CA LYS A 589 4.81 -1.01 -16.43
C LYS A 589 4.94 -1.34 -14.95
N LYS A 590 4.60 -0.38 -14.06
CA LYS A 590 4.75 -0.50 -12.60
C LYS A 590 3.60 -1.28 -11.95
N PHE A 591 2.36 -1.04 -12.38
CA PHE A 591 1.17 -1.58 -11.74
C PHE A 591 0.36 -2.52 -12.65
N ASN A 592 -0.17 -3.62 -12.09
CA ASN A 592 -0.95 -4.61 -12.83
C ASN A 592 -2.34 -4.08 -13.20
N ASN A 593 -2.95 -3.32 -12.30
CA ASN A 593 -4.24 -2.64 -12.47
C ASN A 593 -4.17 -1.29 -13.20
N GLY A 594 -3.03 -0.90 -13.79
CA GLY A 594 -2.90 0.35 -14.55
C GLY A 594 -3.89 0.46 -15.72
N TYR A 595 -4.29 1.67 -16.08
CA TYR A 595 -5.25 1.90 -17.17
C TYR A 595 -4.67 1.61 -18.55
N ASP A 596 -3.35 1.69 -18.72
CA ASP A 596 -2.65 1.34 -19.96
C ASP A 596 -3.12 2.16 -21.17
N ILE A 597 -3.48 3.43 -20.94
CA ILE A 597 -4.14 4.26 -21.95
C ILE A 597 -3.26 4.43 -23.19
N ARG A 598 -1.95 4.65 -23.00
CA ARG A 598 -0.99 4.83 -24.10
C ARG A 598 -0.99 3.62 -25.02
N ASN A 599 -0.75 2.43 -24.48
CA ASN A 599 -0.69 1.19 -25.24
C ASN A 599 -2.03 0.89 -25.95
N LYS A 600 -3.17 1.18 -25.31
CA LYS A 600 -4.50 1.02 -25.92
C LYS A 600 -4.76 1.98 -27.08
N CYS A 601 -4.19 3.18 -27.04
CA CYS A 601 -4.27 4.14 -28.14
C CYS A 601 -3.33 3.74 -29.29
N GLU A 602 -2.11 3.32 -28.98
CA GLU A 602 -1.06 2.98 -29.95
C GLU A 602 -1.32 1.65 -30.69
N HIS A 603 -1.76 0.59 -29.99
CA HIS A 603 -1.75 -0.79 -30.52
C HIS A 603 -3.09 -1.34 -31.03
N GLY A 604 -4.11 -0.50 -31.24
CA GLY A 604 -5.32 -0.88 -32.00
C GLY A 604 -6.17 -2.01 -31.42
N THR A 605 -5.92 -2.47 -30.19
CA THR A 605 -6.65 -3.54 -29.48
C THR A 605 -8.04 -3.10 -28.99
N GLN A 606 -8.82 -2.46 -29.85
CA GLN A 606 -10.07 -1.77 -29.49
C GLN A 606 -11.30 -2.63 -29.80
N ALA A 607 -12.12 -2.92 -28.77
CA ALA A 607 -13.39 -3.64 -28.91
C ALA A 607 -14.43 -2.84 -29.71
N ASN A 608 -15.19 -3.51 -30.58
CA ASN A 608 -16.16 -2.91 -31.51
C ASN A 608 -17.48 -2.49 -30.83
N SER A 609 -17.72 -1.20 -30.58
CA SER A 609 -19.05 -0.62 -30.29
C SER A 609 -19.06 0.93 -30.32
N GLU A 610 -20.27 1.53 -30.35
CA GLU A 610 -20.53 2.99 -30.19
C GLU A 610 -19.94 3.59 -28.89
N THR A 611 -19.60 2.76 -27.91
CA THR A 611 -18.93 3.16 -26.67
C THR A 611 -17.49 3.66 -26.90
N LYS A 612 -16.91 3.46 -28.09
CA LYS A 612 -15.55 3.87 -28.45
C LYS A 612 -15.31 5.37 -28.30
N GLU A 613 -16.22 6.22 -28.76
CA GLU A 613 -15.97 7.66 -28.82
C GLU A 613 -15.83 8.28 -27.43
N LYS A 614 -16.73 7.93 -26.50
CA LYS A 614 -16.64 8.37 -25.08
C LYS A 614 -15.37 7.86 -24.39
N ILE A 615 -14.94 6.63 -24.70
CA ILE A 615 -13.69 6.09 -24.18
C ILE A 615 -12.49 6.85 -24.74
N HIS A 616 -12.49 7.18 -26.03
CA HIS A 616 -11.42 7.97 -26.66
C HIS A 616 -11.39 9.41 -26.14
N GLU A 617 -12.54 10.04 -25.94
CA GLU A 617 -12.65 11.35 -25.28
C GLU A 617 -12.02 11.27 -23.89
N GLN A 618 -12.39 10.26 -23.08
CA GLN A 618 -11.80 10.06 -21.76
C GLN A 618 -10.27 9.88 -21.82
N TYR A 619 -9.75 9.09 -22.77
CA TYR A 619 -8.31 8.93 -22.95
C TYR A 619 -7.62 10.26 -23.28
N TYR A 620 -8.23 11.08 -24.13
CA TYR A 620 -7.71 12.40 -24.46
C TYR A 620 -7.75 13.35 -23.25
N MET A 621 -8.83 13.33 -22.47
CA MET A 621 -8.93 14.12 -21.24
C MET A 621 -7.87 13.71 -20.21
N TYR A 622 -7.54 12.42 -20.09
CA TYR A 622 -6.40 11.98 -19.29
C TYR A 622 -5.07 12.50 -19.83
N ALA A 623 -4.87 12.52 -21.15
CA ALA A 623 -3.65 13.08 -21.74
C ALA A 623 -3.49 14.57 -21.39
N LEU A 624 -4.57 15.36 -21.54
CA LEU A 624 -4.60 16.76 -21.12
C LEU A 624 -4.38 16.94 -19.61
N LEU A 625 -4.94 16.05 -18.79
CA LEU A 625 -4.71 16.04 -17.33
C LEU A 625 -3.23 15.89 -17.00
N ILE A 626 -2.53 14.96 -17.67
CA ILE A 626 -1.09 14.79 -17.43
C ILE A 626 -0.30 16.00 -17.95
N PHE A 627 -0.70 16.63 -19.06
CA PHE A 627 -0.09 17.88 -19.52
C PHE A 627 -0.24 19.01 -18.48
N VAL A 628 -1.42 19.17 -17.89
CA VAL A 628 -1.66 20.16 -16.82
C VAL A 628 -0.76 19.89 -15.63
N ILE A 629 -0.61 18.63 -15.20
CA ILE A 629 0.34 18.27 -14.14
C ILE A 629 1.76 18.67 -14.54
N CYS A 630 2.20 18.36 -15.77
CA CYS A 630 3.54 18.72 -16.24
C CYS A 630 3.77 20.24 -16.24
N ILE A 631 2.79 21.02 -16.72
CA ILE A 631 2.84 22.49 -16.72
C ILE A 631 3.00 23.01 -15.29
N ILE A 632 2.14 22.58 -14.36
CA ILE A 632 2.20 23.02 -12.96
C ILE A 632 3.54 22.66 -12.34
N LYS A 633 4.04 21.44 -12.56
CA LYS A 633 5.28 20.96 -11.93
C LYS A 633 6.53 21.59 -12.51
N ILE A 634 6.58 21.84 -13.83
CA ILE A 634 7.69 22.57 -14.47
C ILE A 634 7.67 24.03 -14.04
N ASN A 635 6.50 24.68 -14.02
CA ASN A 635 6.39 26.05 -13.57
C ASN A 635 6.84 26.23 -12.12
N ASP A 636 6.33 25.39 -11.21
CA ASP A 636 6.74 25.32 -9.81
C ASP A 636 8.26 25.14 -9.65
N ASP A 637 8.87 24.32 -10.50
CA ASP A 637 10.31 24.07 -10.48
C ASP A 637 11.12 25.30 -10.88
N VAL A 638 10.78 25.91 -12.01
CA VAL A 638 11.51 27.06 -12.56
C VAL A 638 11.29 28.29 -11.66
N CYS A 639 10.06 28.55 -11.21
CA CYS A 639 9.79 29.63 -10.25
C CYS A 639 10.59 29.46 -8.96
N THR A 640 10.66 28.25 -8.41
CA THR A 640 11.41 28.00 -7.19
C THR A 640 12.91 28.19 -7.42
N TYR A 641 13.43 27.70 -8.55
CA TYR A 641 14.84 27.89 -8.93
C TYR A 641 15.21 29.38 -9.04
N ASP A 642 14.42 30.16 -9.76
CA ASP A 642 14.63 31.60 -9.92
C ASP A 642 14.59 32.35 -8.58
N LEU A 643 13.68 31.97 -7.67
CA LEU A 643 13.65 32.55 -6.32
C LEU A 643 14.93 32.24 -5.52
N ILE A 644 15.43 31.00 -5.62
CA ILE A 644 16.65 30.59 -4.92
C ILE A 644 17.87 31.35 -5.46
N GLU A 645 17.99 31.48 -6.78
CA GLU A 645 19.11 32.19 -7.41
C GLU A 645 19.10 33.68 -7.05
N ASN A 646 17.93 34.33 -7.07
CA ASN A 646 17.79 35.74 -6.71
C ASN A 646 18.01 36.02 -5.21
N ASP A 647 17.71 35.07 -4.32
CA ASP A 647 18.00 35.19 -2.87
C ASP A 647 19.50 34.96 -2.55
N CYS A 648 20.28 34.35 -3.46
CA CYS A 648 21.72 34.08 -3.28
C CYS A 648 22.63 35.17 -3.89
N THR A 649 22.09 36.09 -4.69
CA THR A 649 22.77 37.27 -5.25
C THR A 649 22.52 38.52 -4.42
#